data_AF-A0A522D4S0-F1
#
_entry.id   AF-A0A522D4S0-F1
#
_cell.length_a   1.000
_cell.length_b   1.000
_cell.length_c   1.000
_cell.angle_alpha   90.00
_cell.angle_beta   90.00
_cell.angle_gamma   90.00
#
_symmetry.space_group_name_H-M   'P 1'
#
loop_
_entity.id
_entity.type
_entity.pdbx_description
1 polymer ?
#
loop_
_entity_poly.entity_id
_entity_poly.type
_entity_poly.pdbx_seq_one_letter_code
_entity_poly.pdbx_strand_id
1 'polypeptide(L)'
;MKLAEFIERAADRLFILDNECHVIFTGDSLTDERPFIRIGNWMNLPVEIIPLIENIIITDSMTGNPAHEQFNIDVTLLSSNRYIGSSSVVKRYLEFQKSFGLDLKNASIVDIEKDIPSVSREKIISDRDSYIGIFYSDGNFRVTHNRAKIFDGKEMAERHYSDQRIHDLLSLHAKDGARYAGSGMVLLKNNPLFYRNRYFTSYHFPRTWYEDFSALSIDPARIREILLPSENIMNVAKLMKWKHFSRGRIRIFSDSKENMDLLQKLFSGATIVRNPFKGFEHDTGDGLHIRNYADSFNVRLTYRKVRPSSADLVLAYVKGRGGVREIVRDGIDGLLVHYPVYQDMNVALKSAHKPVLVLTDPGTPFARLKGAEVTLVRPGVQYEFMKYEDAPALVADITAAVGSDTLTEPVRDRRFDELPGLAKTTLASGDAAAGLQVFNLIGLLRAVAATASERALSGGAKKALAEIEHAFDRESFFAAEGARLAVTCAFHAGGVAEFAAPAQGAGKEYFIPDDVRDGEGESLARVNDRDMAAFYETIRRDRARLMELLALLKPAAGIPDVQELRGAIDRKKEEFRDDAFGASDVDKAIREQAKPRAGRFFTPRRIIAACLVLGLGIVALGVARHMGGRTGKPAEQEAREERARLIAKYRISLNEKEIFDCANQVAIGNGFAPLIYPGVKVKNPHWIFPGNRFEMADGTVVTVREGDTLWGISQRWLMDASIKFNQALDPILDGIAAGRNVDEGIERLKGLAVTASQKAKVRELAGTGK
;
A
#
# COMPACT_ATOMS: atom_id res chain seq x y z
N MET A 1 -6.17 29.68 -19.97
CA MET A 1 -5.07 29.64 -19.00
C MET A 1 -3.87 29.02 -19.70
N LYS A 2 -2.71 29.67 -19.70
CA LYS A 2 -1.47 29.14 -20.31
C LYS A 2 -0.66 28.39 -19.25
N LEU A 3 0.13 27.38 -19.64
CA LEU A 3 1.00 26.64 -18.71
C LEU A 3 1.92 27.56 -17.90
N ALA A 4 2.39 28.66 -18.51
CA ALA A 4 3.21 29.70 -17.86
C ALA A 4 2.48 30.52 -16.78
N GLU A 5 1.14 30.54 -16.78
CA GLU A 5 0.32 31.16 -15.72
C GLU A 5 0.12 30.21 -14.53
N PHE A 6 0.39 28.91 -14.73
CA PHE A 6 0.24 27.87 -13.70
C PHE A 6 1.60 27.48 -13.06
N ILE A 7 2.69 27.59 -13.82
CA ILE A 7 4.05 27.27 -13.41
C ILE A 7 4.92 28.52 -13.60
N GLU A 8 4.97 29.37 -12.58
CA GLU A 8 5.76 30.61 -12.62
C GLU A 8 7.24 30.33 -12.28
N ARG A 9 7.48 29.36 -11.39
CA ARG A 9 8.80 28.99 -10.87
C ARG A 9 9.02 27.49 -10.97
N ALA A 10 10.29 27.07 -10.98
CA ALA A 10 10.65 25.65 -10.99
C ALA A 10 10.08 24.87 -9.79
N ALA A 11 9.91 25.51 -8.64
CA ALA A 11 9.31 24.90 -7.44
C ALA A 11 7.81 24.59 -7.62
N ASP A 12 7.10 25.32 -8.48
CA ASP A 12 5.66 25.13 -8.71
C ASP A 12 5.36 23.81 -9.43
N ARG A 13 6.39 23.16 -9.99
CA ARG A 13 6.31 21.86 -10.66
C ARG A 13 6.15 20.68 -9.69
N LEU A 14 6.42 20.88 -8.40
CA LEU A 14 6.27 19.86 -7.35
C LEU A 14 4.86 19.93 -6.75
N PHE A 15 4.22 18.77 -6.62
CA PHE A 15 2.95 18.58 -5.93
C PHE A 15 3.12 17.55 -4.82
N ILE A 16 2.75 17.92 -3.60
CA ILE A 16 2.73 17.01 -2.45
C ILE A 16 1.29 16.50 -2.27
N LEU A 17 1.06 15.21 -2.51
CA LEU A 17 -0.29 14.62 -2.55
C LEU A 17 -0.65 13.84 -1.29
N ASP A 18 0.34 13.36 -0.56
CA ASP A 18 0.16 12.65 0.71
C ASP A 18 1.44 12.79 1.53
N ASN A 19 1.44 12.30 2.78
CA ASN A 19 2.61 12.26 3.66
C ASN A 19 3.89 11.76 2.97
N GLU A 20 3.74 10.80 2.05
CA GLU A 20 4.84 10.23 1.28
C GLU A 20 4.46 9.97 -0.19
N CYS A 21 3.66 10.86 -0.80
CA CYS A 21 3.37 10.81 -2.23
C CYS A 21 3.63 12.17 -2.87
N HIS A 22 4.55 12.20 -3.84
CA HIS A 22 4.96 13.41 -4.53
C HIS A 22 4.88 13.19 -6.04
N VAL A 23 4.50 14.23 -6.76
CA VAL A 23 4.44 14.26 -8.21
C VAL A 23 5.19 15.47 -8.72
N ILE A 24 5.98 15.29 -9.78
CA ILE A 24 6.70 16.37 -10.45
C ILE A 24 6.21 16.45 -11.89
N PHE A 25 5.74 17.63 -12.31
CA PHE A 25 5.40 17.91 -13.70
C PHE A 25 6.64 18.34 -14.48
N THR A 26 7.06 17.49 -15.42
CA THR A 26 8.24 17.68 -16.27
C THR A 26 7.92 18.18 -17.67
N GLY A 27 6.64 18.37 -17.99
CA GLY A 27 6.24 18.85 -19.31
C GLY A 27 6.65 20.30 -19.57
N ASP A 28 6.92 20.59 -20.84
CA ASP A 28 7.13 21.94 -21.38
C ASP A 28 5.90 22.43 -22.16
N SER A 29 4.99 21.51 -22.50
CA SER A 29 3.72 21.79 -23.18
C SER A 29 2.55 21.06 -22.53
N LEU A 30 1.34 21.55 -22.76
CA LEU A 30 0.10 20.85 -22.39
C LEU A 30 -0.19 19.63 -23.28
N THR A 31 0.59 19.45 -24.35
CA THR A 31 0.45 18.34 -25.31
C THR A 31 1.41 17.19 -25.02
N ASP A 32 2.25 17.30 -24.00
CA ASP A 32 3.20 16.25 -23.66
C ASP A 32 2.45 15.01 -23.18
N GLU A 33 2.78 13.85 -23.73
CA GLU A 33 1.96 12.65 -23.55
C GLU A 33 2.00 12.13 -22.10
N ARG A 34 3.17 12.12 -21.46
CA ARG A 34 3.38 11.57 -20.11
C ARG A 34 4.29 12.45 -19.26
N PRO A 35 3.87 13.68 -18.93
CA PRO A 35 4.73 14.71 -18.37
C PRO A 35 4.91 14.60 -16.85
N PHE A 36 4.72 13.42 -16.24
CA PHE A 36 4.81 13.27 -14.79
C PHE A 36 5.82 12.22 -14.34
N ILE A 37 6.54 12.57 -13.27
CA ILE A 37 7.32 11.67 -12.43
C ILE A 37 6.57 11.50 -11.10
N ARG A 38 6.42 10.26 -10.63
CA ARG A 38 5.84 9.96 -9.31
C ARG A 38 6.90 9.41 -8.36
N ILE A 39 6.89 9.90 -7.12
CA ILE A 39 7.73 9.42 -6.02
C ILE A 39 6.81 9.00 -4.87
N GLY A 40 6.82 7.71 -4.54
CA GLY A 40 5.86 7.11 -3.60
C GLY A 40 4.47 6.89 -4.20
N ASN A 41 3.47 6.70 -3.36
CA ASN A 41 2.09 6.36 -3.77
C ASN A 41 1.07 6.81 -2.73
N TRP A 42 -0.18 6.94 -3.16
CA TRP A 42 -1.28 7.37 -2.30
C TRP A 42 -2.54 6.62 -2.67
N MET A 43 -3.28 6.13 -1.67
CA MET A 43 -4.46 5.31 -1.91
C MET A 43 -5.52 6.01 -2.79
N ASN A 44 -5.62 7.34 -2.69
CA ASN A 44 -6.62 8.13 -3.42
C ASN A 44 -6.01 8.98 -4.55
N LEU A 45 -4.87 8.54 -5.12
CA LEU A 45 -4.28 9.18 -6.31
C LEU A 45 -5.35 9.39 -7.40
N PRO A 46 -5.47 10.60 -7.99
CA PRO A 46 -6.42 10.86 -9.06
C PRO A 46 -6.19 9.91 -10.24
N VAL A 47 -7.25 9.26 -10.70
CA VAL A 47 -7.13 8.25 -11.78
C VAL A 47 -6.65 8.91 -13.08
N GLU A 48 -6.99 10.18 -13.30
CA GLU A 48 -6.60 10.97 -14.46
C GLU A 48 -5.10 11.10 -14.64
N ILE A 49 -4.30 11.09 -13.56
CA ILE A 49 -2.86 11.24 -13.67
C ILE A 49 -2.16 9.93 -14.07
N ILE A 50 -2.76 8.77 -13.79
CA ILE A 50 -2.10 7.47 -13.93
C ILE A 50 -1.53 7.23 -15.34
N PRO A 51 -2.30 7.46 -16.44
CA PRO A 51 -1.78 7.30 -17.80
C PRO A 51 -0.64 8.28 -18.14
N LEU A 52 -0.64 9.45 -17.50
CA LEU A 52 0.29 10.55 -17.73
C LEU A 52 1.62 10.39 -16.96
N ILE A 53 1.75 9.38 -16.10
CA ILE A 53 2.99 9.09 -15.37
C ILE A 53 3.90 8.22 -16.23
N GLU A 54 5.07 8.74 -16.59
CA GLU A 54 6.10 7.97 -17.29
C GLU A 54 7.02 7.23 -16.31
N ASN A 55 7.53 7.94 -15.30
CA ASN A 55 8.57 7.46 -14.40
C ASN A 55 8.05 7.30 -12.97
N ILE A 56 8.26 6.11 -12.40
CA ILE A 56 7.91 5.78 -11.03
C ILE A 56 9.20 5.55 -10.25
N ILE A 57 9.47 6.42 -9.29
CA ILE A 57 10.69 6.38 -8.48
C ILE A 57 10.45 5.54 -7.23
N ILE A 58 11.26 4.49 -7.07
CA ILE A 58 11.32 3.67 -5.86
C ILE A 58 12.60 4.02 -5.10
N THR A 59 12.45 4.74 -4.01
CA THR A 59 13.58 5.15 -3.15
C THR A 59 14.02 4.02 -2.23
N ASP A 60 15.26 4.07 -1.75
CA ASP A 60 15.77 3.11 -0.75
C ASP A 60 15.01 3.21 0.58
N SER A 61 14.50 4.40 0.90
CA SER A 61 13.58 4.64 2.03
C SER A 61 12.15 4.11 1.79
N MET A 62 11.87 3.50 0.63
CA MET A 62 10.55 3.00 0.25
C MET A 62 9.45 4.04 0.48
N THR A 63 9.64 5.27 0.01
CA THR A 63 8.67 6.38 0.13
C THR A 63 7.28 5.91 -0.31
N GLY A 64 6.24 6.17 0.49
CA GLY A 64 4.87 5.67 0.28
C GLY A 64 4.60 4.32 0.96
N ASN A 65 3.41 3.77 0.73
CA ASN A 65 3.02 2.44 1.20
C ASN A 65 3.05 1.44 0.03
N PRO A 66 3.99 0.48 -0.01
CA PRO A 66 4.11 -0.48 -1.11
C PRO A 66 2.82 -1.22 -1.48
N ALA A 67 1.89 -1.40 -0.53
CA ALA A 67 0.63 -2.09 -0.79
C ALA A 67 -0.38 -1.25 -1.61
N HIS A 68 -0.21 0.07 -1.68
CA HIS A 68 -1.10 0.96 -2.43
C HIS A 68 -0.80 1.02 -3.93
N GLU A 69 0.31 0.43 -4.40
CA GLU A 69 0.72 0.47 -5.81
C GLU A 69 -0.40 0.02 -6.75
N GLN A 70 -1.16 -1.00 -6.34
CA GLN A 70 -2.28 -1.57 -7.08
C GLN A 70 -3.41 -0.59 -7.44
N PHE A 71 -3.48 0.56 -6.75
CA PHE A 71 -4.46 1.62 -6.98
C PHE A 71 -3.88 2.78 -7.78
N ASN A 72 -2.58 2.75 -8.10
CA ASN A 72 -1.81 3.87 -8.62
C ASN A 72 -1.21 3.57 -10.01
N ILE A 73 -1.52 2.41 -10.58
CA ILE A 73 -1.03 1.97 -11.88
C ILE A 73 -2.17 1.44 -12.74
N ASP A 74 -1.95 1.49 -14.06
CA ASP A 74 -2.71 0.73 -15.03
C ASP A 74 -1.87 -0.47 -15.46
N VAL A 75 -2.38 -1.68 -15.19
CA VAL A 75 -1.68 -2.92 -15.55
C VAL A 75 -1.51 -3.10 -17.06
N THR A 76 -2.34 -2.43 -17.87
CA THR A 76 -2.25 -2.46 -19.34
C THR A 76 -1.11 -1.58 -19.87
N LEU A 77 -0.66 -0.59 -19.09
CA LEU A 77 0.40 0.36 -19.44
C LEU A 77 1.75 0.03 -18.79
N LEU A 78 1.90 -1.13 -18.14
CA LEU A 78 3.12 -1.48 -17.40
C LEU A 78 4.41 -1.47 -18.22
N SER A 79 4.34 -1.84 -19.50
CA SER A 79 5.51 -1.82 -20.39
C SER A 79 5.97 -0.42 -20.73
N SER A 80 5.08 0.58 -20.59
CA SER A 80 5.39 1.98 -20.84
C SER A 80 5.81 2.70 -19.55
N ASN A 81 5.37 2.28 -18.37
CA ASN A 81 5.90 2.81 -17.10
C ASN A 81 7.35 2.35 -16.86
N ARG A 82 8.22 3.27 -16.41
CA ARG A 82 9.59 2.96 -15.98
C ARG A 82 9.71 3.04 -14.47
N TYR A 83 10.05 1.91 -13.84
CA TYR A 83 10.41 1.86 -12.43
C TYR A 83 11.90 2.13 -12.28
N ILE A 84 12.25 3.17 -11.52
CA ILE A 84 13.62 3.67 -11.37
C ILE A 84 14.00 3.63 -9.89
N GLY A 85 15.10 2.98 -9.56
CA GLY A 85 15.55 2.77 -8.18
C GLY A 85 16.74 1.81 -8.12
N SER A 86 17.27 1.53 -6.92
CA SER A 86 18.30 0.49 -6.78
C SER A 86 17.72 -0.85 -7.24
N SER A 87 18.47 -1.59 -8.07
CA SER A 87 18.10 -2.90 -8.61
C SER A 87 17.51 -3.83 -7.55
N SER A 88 18.15 -3.86 -6.37
CA SER A 88 17.77 -4.75 -5.27
C SER A 88 16.47 -4.33 -4.59
N VAL A 89 16.19 -3.03 -4.48
CA VAL A 89 15.00 -2.48 -3.84
C VAL A 89 13.82 -2.60 -4.80
N VAL A 90 13.99 -2.19 -6.07
CA VAL A 90 12.95 -2.26 -7.11
C VAL A 90 12.50 -3.71 -7.31
N LYS A 91 13.42 -4.68 -7.41
CA LYS A 91 13.05 -6.09 -7.56
C LYS A 91 12.22 -6.61 -6.39
N ARG A 92 12.63 -6.30 -5.15
CA ARG A 92 11.88 -6.69 -3.95
C ARG A 92 10.51 -6.01 -3.89
N TYR A 93 10.44 -4.74 -4.27
CA TYR A 93 9.18 -4.00 -4.36
C TYR A 93 8.21 -4.63 -5.37
N LEU A 94 8.67 -4.95 -6.58
CA LEU A 94 7.86 -5.58 -7.62
C LEU A 94 7.48 -7.03 -7.26
N GLU A 95 8.37 -7.79 -6.62
CA GLU A 95 8.05 -9.12 -6.09
C GLU A 95 6.96 -9.07 -5.03
N PHE A 96 7.00 -8.07 -4.13
CA PHE A 96 5.99 -7.88 -3.10
C PHE A 96 4.58 -7.68 -3.67
N GLN A 97 4.46 -7.06 -4.85
CA GLN A 97 3.15 -6.84 -5.51
C GLN A 97 2.43 -8.16 -5.89
N LYS A 98 3.15 -9.28 -5.99
CA LYS A 98 2.55 -10.61 -6.19
C LYS A 98 1.60 -10.99 -5.06
N SER A 99 1.83 -10.48 -3.85
CA SER A 99 0.93 -10.67 -2.69
C SER A 99 -0.48 -10.13 -2.94
N PHE A 100 -0.65 -9.25 -3.93
CA PHE A 100 -1.93 -8.66 -4.34
C PHE A 100 -2.37 -9.12 -5.73
N GLY A 101 -1.83 -10.24 -6.22
CA GLY A 101 -2.18 -10.80 -7.52
C GLY A 101 -1.65 -10.01 -8.72
N LEU A 102 -0.71 -9.08 -8.51
CA LEU A 102 -0.08 -8.31 -9.58
C LEU A 102 1.21 -9.00 -10.04
N ASP A 103 1.23 -9.49 -11.28
CA ASP A 103 2.47 -9.96 -11.93
C ASP A 103 3.09 -8.83 -12.75
N LEU A 104 4.06 -8.13 -12.14
CA LEU A 104 4.74 -6.99 -12.75
C LEU A 104 6.05 -7.36 -13.48
N LYS A 105 6.22 -8.63 -13.89
CA LYS A 105 7.44 -9.08 -14.61
C LYS A 105 7.73 -8.30 -15.90
N ASN A 106 6.71 -7.76 -16.55
CA ASN A 106 6.83 -7.00 -17.79
C ASN A 106 7.09 -5.50 -17.56
N ALA A 107 7.19 -5.06 -16.30
CA ALA A 107 7.50 -3.67 -15.98
C ALA A 107 8.93 -3.32 -16.45
N SER A 108 9.08 -2.15 -17.07
CA SER A 108 10.40 -1.64 -17.45
C SER A 108 11.15 -1.21 -16.19
N ILE A 109 12.32 -1.80 -15.93
CA ILE A 109 13.20 -1.46 -14.81
C ILE A 109 14.41 -0.72 -15.34
N VAL A 110 14.66 0.47 -14.82
CA VAL A 110 15.89 1.24 -15.08
C VAL A 110 16.79 1.11 -13.85
N ASP A 111 17.93 0.44 -14.02
CA ASP A 111 18.86 0.13 -12.94
C ASP A 111 19.90 1.25 -12.79
N ILE A 112 19.80 2.03 -11.72
CA ILE A 112 20.72 3.14 -11.44
C ILE A 112 22.19 2.68 -11.44
N GLU A 113 22.47 1.48 -10.95
CA GLU A 113 23.84 0.97 -10.77
C GLU A 113 24.48 0.51 -12.08
N LYS A 114 23.67 0.27 -13.13
CA LYS A 114 24.14 -0.26 -14.42
C LYS A 114 23.92 0.71 -15.58
N ASP A 115 22.85 1.50 -15.51
CA ASP A 115 22.36 2.33 -16.61
C ASP A 115 22.72 3.82 -16.40
N ILE A 116 23.21 4.22 -15.21
CA ILE A 116 23.76 5.56 -14.95
C ILE A 116 25.28 5.47 -14.89
N PRO A 117 26.03 6.19 -15.75
CA PRO A 117 27.48 6.14 -15.75
C PRO A 117 28.02 6.49 -14.36
N SER A 118 28.76 5.56 -13.75
CA SER A 118 29.58 5.70 -12.54
C SER A 118 29.28 6.93 -11.70
N VAL A 119 28.50 6.75 -10.62
CA VAL A 119 28.30 7.66 -9.47
C VAL A 119 29.18 8.92 -9.59
N SER A 120 28.63 9.94 -10.25
CA SER A 120 29.39 11.12 -10.65
C SER A 120 29.94 11.80 -9.39
N ARG A 121 31.27 11.76 -9.20
CA ARG A 121 31.97 12.88 -8.57
C ARG A 121 31.86 14.02 -9.56
N GLU A 122 30.88 14.89 -9.34
CA GLU A 122 30.51 16.06 -10.14
C GLU A 122 31.32 16.27 -11.43
N LYS A 123 30.72 15.91 -12.57
CA LYS A 123 30.95 16.63 -13.83
C LYS A 123 29.61 16.80 -14.54
N ILE A 124 28.99 17.93 -14.23
CA ILE A 124 27.81 18.47 -14.90
C ILE A 124 28.19 18.73 -16.36
N ILE A 125 27.65 17.93 -17.29
CA ILE A 125 27.47 18.36 -18.67
C ILE A 125 25.97 18.60 -18.79
N SER A 126 25.54 19.82 -18.46
CA SER A 126 24.12 20.20 -18.60
C SER A 126 23.90 20.78 -19.99
N ASP A 127 23.12 20.09 -20.82
CA ASP A 127 22.21 20.81 -21.70
C ASP A 127 21.17 21.50 -20.83
N ARG A 128 20.94 22.78 -21.13
CA ARG A 128 20.36 23.80 -20.25
C ARG A 128 18.85 23.64 -19.98
N ASP A 129 18.23 22.53 -20.40
CA ASP A 129 16.77 22.28 -20.36
C ASP A 129 16.39 20.84 -19.96
N SER A 130 17.29 20.06 -19.32
CA SER A 130 17.00 18.67 -18.91
C SER A 130 16.72 18.51 -17.42
N TYR A 131 15.72 17.70 -17.07
CA TYR A 131 15.50 17.25 -15.68
C TYR A 131 16.55 16.19 -15.33
N ILE A 132 17.28 16.42 -14.24
CA ILE A 132 18.31 15.50 -13.76
C ILE A 132 17.85 14.91 -12.43
N GLY A 133 17.53 13.61 -12.45
CA GLY A 133 17.34 12.79 -11.26
C GLY A 133 18.68 12.21 -10.79
N ILE A 134 19.08 12.49 -9.56
CA ILE A 134 20.35 12.04 -8.98
C ILE A 134 20.05 11.16 -7.78
N PHE A 135 20.51 9.91 -7.84
CA PHE A 135 20.52 9.01 -6.69
C PHE A 135 21.91 9.05 -6.06
N TYR A 136 21.95 9.45 -4.80
CA TYR A 136 23.18 9.55 -4.03
C TYR A 136 23.46 8.23 -3.31
N SER A 137 24.73 7.96 -3.04
CA SER A 137 25.17 6.76 -2.31
C SER A 137 24.63 6.66 -0.88
N ASP A 138 24.12 7.77 -0.34
CA ASP A 138 23.48 7.86 0.97
C ASP A 138 21.97 7.54 0.93
N GLY A 139 21.47 7.04 -0.21
CA GLY A 139 20.07 6.70 -0.43
C GLY A 139 19.17 7.91 -0.74
N ASN A 140 19.72 9.12 -0.83
CA ASN A 140 18.93 10.30 -1.20
C ASN A 140 18.61 10.31 -2.70
N PHE A 141 17.42 10.82 -3.04
CA PHE A 141 17.01 11.10 -4.40
C PHE A 141 16.73 12.59 -4.56
N ARG A 142 17.37 13.22 -5.55
CA ARG A 142 17.20 14.64 -5.85
C ARG A 142 16.77 14.83 -7.30
N VAL A 143 15.84 15.76 -7.54
CA VAL A 143 15.48 16.20 -8.88
C VAL A 143 15.86 17.67 -9.03
N THR A 144 16.65 17.97 -10.05
CA THR A 144 17.03 19.34 -10.41
C THR A 144 16.60 19.67 -11.85
N HIS A 145 16.24 20.92 -12.08
CA HIS A 145 15.93 21.48 -13.39
C HIS A 145 16.57 22.86 -13.49
N ASN A 146 17.32 23.14 -14.54
CA ASN A 146 18.00 24.43 -14.76
C ASN A 146 18.84 24.90 -13.56
N ARG A 147 19.54 23.96 -12.91
CA ARG A 147 20.32 24.14 -11.66
C ARG A 147 19.49 24.53 -10.43
N ALA A 148 18.18 24.66 -10.55
CA ALA A 148 17.26 24.79 -9.43
C ALA A 148 16.87 23.40 -8.91
N LYS A 149 16.85 23.26 -7.58
CA LYS A 149 16.41 22.03 -6.92
C LYS A 149 14.89 22.02 -6.82
N ILE A 150 14.26 21.01 -7.40
CA ILE A 150 12.80 20.81 -7.35
C ILE A 150 12.44 19.88 -6.19
N PHE A 151 13.18 18.78 -6.03
CA PHE A 151 12.91 17.78 -5.00
C PHE A 151 14.20 17.28 -4.36
N ASP A 152 14.18 17.03 -3.05
CA ASP A 152 15.25 16.39 -2.30
C ASP A 152 14.65 15.49 -1.22
N GLY A 153 14.81 14.18 -1.37
CA GLY A 153 14.16 13.20 -0.48
C GLY A 153 14.53 13.36 0.99
N LYS A 154 15.76 13.77 1.30
CA LYS A 154 16.19 14.02 2.68
C LYS A 154 15.56 15.28 3.26
N GLU A 155 15.55 16.38 2.52
CA GLU A 155 14.88 17.60 3.01
C GLU A 155 13.38 17.38 3.19
N MET A 156 12.74 16.60 2.31
CA MET A 156 11.35 16.21 2.47
C MET A 156 11.18 15.36 3.73
N ALA A 157 12.05 14.38 3.99
CA ALA A 157 11.97 13.56 5.20
C ALA A 157 12.19 14.37 6.51
N GLU A 158 13.01 15.42 6.47
CA GLU A 158 13.27 16.29 7.64
C GLU A 158 12.14 17.29 7.89
N ARG A 159 11.57 17.88 6.82
CA ARG A 159 10.55 18.93 6.93
C ARG A 159 9.13 18.39 6.99
N HIS A 160 8.85 17.29 6.30
CA HIS A 160 7.51 16.72 6.20
C HIS A 160 7.27 15.65 7.27
N TYR A 161 6.00 15.33 7.45
CA TYR A 161 5.54 14.29 8.36
C TYR A 161 5.48 12.96 7.63
N SER A 162 6.63 12.33 7.38
CA SER A 162 6.67 10.97 6.83
C SER A 162 5.96 9.98 7.75
N ASP A 163 5.56 8.82 7.20
CA ASP A 163 4.94 7.76 7.99
C ASP A 163 5.84 7.34 9.16
N GLN A 164 7.17 7.30 8.96
CA GLN A 164 8.13 7.00 10.03
C GLN A 164 8.05 8.05 11.15
N ARG A 165 8.11 9.34 10.80
CA ARG A 165 8.04 10.43 11.79
C ARG A 165 6.73 10.42 12.56
N ILE A 166 5.61 10.12 11.90
CA ILE A 166 4.31 9.99 12.57
C ILE A 166 4.33 8.86 13.59
N HIS A 167 4.85 7.67 13.24
CA HIS A 167 4.95 6.57 14.19
C HIS A 167 5.88 6.90 15.37
N ASP A 168 7.00 7.58 15.13
CA ASP A 168 7.91 8.03 16.18
C ASP A 168 7.22 9.02 17.12
N LEU A 169 6.41 9.94 16.59
CA LEU A 169 5.62 10.88 17.39
C LEU A 169 4.54 10.16 18.21
N LEU A 170 3.78 9.25 17.61
CA LEU A 170 2.79 8.43 18.32
C LEU A 170 3.44 7.66 19.47
N SER A 171 4.59 7.03 19.21
CA SER A 171 5.33 6.29 20.23
C SER A 171 5.83 7.22 21.34
N LEU A 172 6.42 8.38 20.99
CA LEU A 172 6.91 9.37 21.95
C LEU A 172 5.80 9.86 22.90
N HIS A 173 4.63 10.18 22.37
CA HIS A 173 3.51 10.69 23.17
C HIS A 173 2.90 9.63 24.09
N ALA A 174 2.90 8.36 23.67
CA ALA A 174 2.30 7.25 24.40
C ALA A 174 3.27 6.50 25.34
N LYS A 175 4.59 6.65 25.18
CA LYS A 175 5.65 5.84 25.83
C LYS A 175 5.49 5.72 27.34
N ASP A 176 5.20 6.82 28.04
CA ASP A 176 5.15 6.85 29.51
C ASP A 176 3.72 6.69 30.07
N GLY A 177 2.74 6.44 29.21
CA GLY A 177 1.35 6.26 29.61
C GLY A 177 1.13 5.01 30.47
N ALA A 178 0.44 5.19 31.61
CA ALA A 178 -0.06 4.10 32.46
C ALA A 178 -1.44 3.59 32.02
N ARG A 179 -2.07 4.23 31.02
CA ARG A 179 -3.43 3.94 30.52
C ARG A 179 -3.71 2.46 30.31
N TYR A 180 -2.75 1.71 29.78
CA TYR A 180 -2.90 0.29 29.44
C TYR A 180 -2.16 -0.66 30.39
N ALA A 181 -1.87 -0.24 31.62
CA ALA A 181 -1.12 -1.05 32.59
C ALA A 181 -1.88 -2.29 33.09
N GLY A 182 -3.19 -2.37 32.86
CA GLY A 182 -4.03 -3.47 33.31
C GLY A 182 -4.21 -4.58 32.27
N SER A 183 -5.43 -5.13 32.21
CA SER A 183 -5.87 -6.17 31.26
C SER A 183 -7.07 -5.65 30.48
N GLY A 184 -7.11 -5.82 29.17
CA GLY A 184 -8.32 -5.41 28.47
C GLY A 184 -8.24 -5.50 26.96
N MET A 185 -9.11 -4.73 26.32
CA MET A 185 -9.08 -4.54 24.88
C MET A 185 -9.43 -3.10 24.49
N VAL A 186 -9.02 -2.74 23.29
CA VAL A 186 -9.53 -1.59 22.56
C VAL A 186 -10.13 -2.11 21.27
N LEU A 187 -11.35 -1.69 20.95
CA LEU A 187 -11.95 -2.00 19.65
C LEU A 187 -11.64 -0.85 18.67
N LEU A 188 -10.88 -1.13 17.62
CA LEU A 188 -10.63 -0.17 16.54
C LEU A 188 -11.42 -0.60 15.31
N LYS A 189 -12.51 0.13 15.04
CA LYS A 189 -13.55 -0.29 14.08
C LYS A 189 -14.02 -1.71 14.40
N ASN A 190 -13.66 -2.70 13.60
CA ASN A 190 -14.03 -4.10 13.76
C ASN A 190 -12.85 -5.01 14.18
N ASN A 191 -11.72 -4.44 14.62
CA ASN A 191 -10.51 -5.18 14.96
C ASN A 191 -10.09 -4.87 16.40
N PRO A 192 -10.14 -5.85 17.31
CA PRO A 192 -9.69 -5.63 18.68
C PRO A 192 -8.17 -5.66 18.78
N LEU A 193 -7.63 -4.76 19.61
CA LEU A 193 -6.31 -4.86 20.19
C LEU A 193 -6.46 -5.33 21.62
N PHE A 194 -6.02 -6.56 21.91
CA PHE A 194 -5.96 -7.09 23.25
C PHE A 194 -4.71 -6.57 23.95
N TYR A 195 -4.81 -6.15 25.21
CA TYR A 195 -3.67 -5.64 25.94
C TYR A 195 -3.52 -6.24 27.32
N ARG A 196 -2.26 -6.36 27.74
CA ARG A 196 -1.87 -6.70 29.11
C ARG A 196 -0.56 -6.00 29.44
N ASN A 197 -0.50 -5.35 30.60
CA ASN A 197 0.72 -4.69 31.09
C ASN A 197 1.39 -3.80 30.03
N ARG A 198 0.55 -3.03 29.33
CA ARG A 198 0.88 -2.05 28.28
C ARG A 198 1.22 -2.65 26.90
N TYR A 199 1.39 -3.96 26.76
CA TYR A 199 1.68 -4.59 25.47
C TYR A 199 0.41 -5.04 24.76
N PHE A 200 0.45 -5.01 23.44
CA PHE A 200 -0.71 -5.27 22.59
C PHE A 200 -0.49 -6.45 21.64
N THR A 201 -1.53 -7.26 21.53
CA THR A 201 -1.74 -8.23 20.45
C THR A 201 -2.93 -7.77 19.60
N SER A 202 -2.69 -7.53 18.32
CA SER A 202 -3.71 -7.05 17.38
C SER A 202 -4.37 -8.22 16.66
N TYR A 203 -5.70 -8.32 16.67
CA TYR A 203 -6.43 -9.25 15.80
C TYR A 203 -6.78 -8.57 14.49
N HIS A 204 -6.12 -8.98 13.40
CA HIS A 204 -5.81 -8.13 12.24
C HIS A 204 -5.11 -6.83 12.63
N PHE A 205 -4.55 -6.14 11.65
CA PHE A 205 -4.07 -4.78 11.85
C PHE A 205 -5.09 -3.79 11.28
N PRO A 206 -5.44 -2.71 12.00
CA PRO A 206 -6.35 -1.70 11.49
C PRO A 206 -5.82 -1.12 10.18
N ARG A 207 -6.73 -0.67 9.31
CA ARG A 207 -6.38 -0.06 8.01
C ARG A 207 -5.95 1.39 8.13
N THR A 208 -6.61 2.12 9.02
CA THR A 208 -6.38 3.51 9.37
C THR A 208 -6.28 3.52 10.89
N TRP A 209 -5.25 4.12 11.46
CA TRP A 209 -4.95 4.01 12.88
C TRP A 209 -4.23 5.22 13.48
N TYR A 210 -3.84 6.22 12.70
CA TYR A 210 -3.19 7.41 13.26
C TYR A 210 -4.13 8.19 14.15
N GLU A 211 -5.38 8.36 13.71
CA GLU A 211 -6.42 9.05 14.48
C GLU A 211 -6.74 8.26 15.74
N ASP A 212 -7.02 6.97 15.59
CA ASP A 212 -7.32 6.08 16.72
C ASP A 212 -6.16 6.02 17.72
N PHE A 213 -4.91 5.83 17.26
CA PHE A 213 -3.76 5.69 18.17
C PHE A 213 -3.41 7.00 18.86
N SER A 214 -3.54 8.14 18.18
CA SER A 214 -3.32 9.45 18.81
C SER A 214 -4.40 9.74 19.86
N ALA A 215 -5.69 9.58 19.50
CA ALA A 215 -6.82 9.80 20.41
C ALA A 215 -6.81 8.86 21.62
N LEU A 216 -6.42 7.60 21.43
CA LEU A 216 -6.38 6.60 22.48
C LEU A 216 -5.01 6.52 23.19
N SER A 217 -4.00 7.26 22.71
CA SER A 217 -2.62 7.17 23.23
C SER A 217 -2.05 5.75 23.16
N ILE A 218 -2.30 5.04 22.06
CA ILE A 218 -1.74 3.70 21.79
C ILE A 218 -0.32 3.86 21.24
N ASP A 219 0.65 3.24 21.91
CA ASP A 219 2.03 3.20 21.46
C ASP A 219 2.23 2.10 20.40
N PRO A 220 2.48 2.43 19.11
CA PRO A 220 2.73 1.43 18.08
C PRO A 220 3.97 0.56 18.38
N ALA A 221 4.90 1.03 19.21
CA ALA A 221 6.06 0.23 19.62
C ALA A 221 5.68 -0.96 20.49
N ARG A 222 4.57 -0.84 21.24
CA ARG A 222 4.09 -1.86 22.18
C ARG A 222 3.21 -2.93 21.53
N ILE A 223 2.93 -2.80 20.24
CA ILE A 223 2.30 -3.86 19.44
C ILE A 223 3.38 -4.89 19.11
N ARG A 224 3.28 -6.07 19.72
CA ARG A 224 4.28 -7.14 19.61
C ARG A 224 3.80 -8.30 18.74
N GLU A 225 2.50 -8.57 18.75
CA GLU A 225 1.88 -9.65 18.00
C GLU A 225 0.76 -9.16 17.08
N ILE A 226 0.67 -9.76 15.89
CA ILE A 226 -0.47 -9.62 14.99
C ILE A 226 -1.02 -11.01 14.68
N LEU A 227 -2.30 -11.21 14.95
CA LEU A 227 -3.05 -12.39 14.56
C LEU A 227 -3.66 -12.11 13.19
N LEU A 228 -3.17 -12.78 12.15
CA LEU A 228 -3.55 -12.53 10.75
C LEU A 228 -4.15 -13.81 10.13
N PRO A 229 -5.44 -14.09 10.39
CA PRO A 229 -6.13 -15.24 9.82
C PRO A 229 -6.35 -15.10 8.30
N SER A 230 -6.34 -13.87 7.77
CA SER A 230 -6.42 -13.58 6.34
C SER A 230 -5.05 -13.67 5.68
N GLU A 231 -5.04 -13.86 4.37
CA GLU A 231 -3.80 -13.76 3.58
C GLU A 231 -3.42 -12.30 3.24
N ASN A 232 -4.33 -11.35 3.49
CA ASN A 232 -4.16 -9.95 3.14
C ASN A 232 -3.21 -9.23 4.11
N ILE A 233 -2.01 -8.90 3.64
CA ILE A 233 -0.95 -8.23 4.38
C ILE A 233 -0.93 -6.70 4.20
N MET A 234 -1.89 -6.14 3.45
CA MET A 234 -1.89 -4.73 3.05
C MET A 234 -1.81 -3.79 4.26
N ASN A 235 -2.66 -4.00 5.27
CA ASN A 235 -2.72 -3.13 6.44
C ASN A 235 -1.44 -3.21 7.30
N VAL A 236 -0.67 -4.29 7.15
CA VAL A 236 0.55 -4.51 7.92
C VAL A 236 1.76 -3.81 7.29
N ALA A 237 1.73 -3.53 5.98
CA ALA A 237 2.87 -2.98 5.23
C ALA A 237 3.40 -1.65 5.79
N LYS A 238 2.52 -0.71 6.13
CA LYS A 238 2.89 0.59 6.70
C LYS A 238 3.59 0.45 8.06
N LEU A 239 3.10 -0.45 8.93
CA LEU A 239 3.76 -0.77 10.20
C LEU A 239 5.12 -1.44 9.96
N MET A 240 5.21 -2.36 8.98
CA MET A 240 6.46 -3.05 8.68
C MET A 240 7.53 -2.12 8.13
N LYS A 241 7.13 -1.11 7.36
CA LYS A 241 8.02 -0.03 6.96
C LYS A 241 8.65 0.66 8.17
N TRP A 242 7.86 1.01 9.18
CA TRP A 242 8.40 1.60 10.41
C TRP A 242 9.30 0.63 11.20
N LYS A 243 8.88 -0.65 11.33
CA LYS A 243 9.71 -1.69 11.97
C LYS A 243 11.02 -1.94 11.21
N HIS A 244 11.02 -1.78 9.89
CA HIS A 244 12.21 -1.92 9.05
C HIS A 244 13.26 -0.86 9.41
N PHE A 245 12.86 0.41 9.49
CA PHE A 245 13.77 1.51 9.84
C PHE A 245 14.21 1.48 11.29
N SER A 246 13.30 1.17 12.21
CA SER A 246 13.60 1.06 13.65
C SER A 246 14.32 -0.24 14.03
N ARG A 247 14.55 -1.16 13.07
CA ARG A 247 15.06 -2.52 13.31
C ARG A 247 14.23 -3.28 14.36
N GLY A 248 12.93 -3.03 14.37
CA GLY A 248 11.99 -3.58 15.31
C GLY A 248 11.69 -5.06 15.06
N ARG A 249 11.23 -5.72 16.13
CA ARG A 249 10.75 -7.10 16.09
C ARG A 249 9.23 -7.13 16.17
N ILE A 250 8.63 -8.07 15.44
CA ILE A 250 7.19 -8.35 15.53
C ILE A 250 6.93 -9.84 15.29
N ARG A 251 5.92 -10.39 15.95
CA ARG A 251 5.44 -11.76 15.71
C ARG A 251 4.13 -11.71 14.92
N ILE A 252 4.04 -12.49 13.85
CA ILE A 252 2.84 -12.56 13.03
C ILE A 252 2.37 -14.02 12.97
N PHE A 253 1.11 -14.25 13.34
CA PHE A 253 0.44 -15.54 13.22
C PHE A 253 -0.33 -15.56 11.91
N SER A 254 0.21 -16.22 10.89
CA SER A 254 -0.41 -16.31 9.56
C SER A 254 -0.11 -17.63 8.88
N ASP A 255 -1.14 -18.20 8.25
CA ASP A 255 -1.01 -19.42 7.45
C ASP A 255 -0.37 -19.15 6.07
N SER A 256 -0.41 -17.91 5.58
CA SER A 256 0.19 -17.53 4.28
C SER A 256 1.70 -17.37 4.38
N LYS A 257 2.44 -18.47 4.22
CA LYS A 257 3.91 -18.47 4.23
C LYS A 257 4.48 -17.58 3.12
N GLU A 258 3.94 -17.67 1.91
CA GLU A 258 4.42 -16.93 0.74
C GLU A 258 4.36 -15.42 0.96
N ASN A 259 3.21 -14.91 1.42
CA ASN A 259 3.06 -13.47 1.69
C ASN A 259 3.97 -12.99 2.83
N MET A 260 4.19 -13.81 3.86
CA MET A 260 5.14 -13.48 4.93
C MET A 260 6.59 -13.45 4.45
N ASP A 261 6.97 -14.37 3.56
CA ASP A 261 8.31 -14.41 2.97
C ASP A 261 8.55 -13.18 2.08
N LEU A 262 7.54 -12.77 1.28
CA LEU A 262 7.59 -11.53 0.49
C LEU A 262 7.68 -10.28 1.37
N LEU A 263 6.90 -10.23 2.45
CA LEU A 263 6.93 -9.14 3.43
C LEU A 263 8.31 -9.02 4.10
N GLN A 264 8.89 -10.13 4.56
CA GLN A 264 10.22 -10.16 5.18
C GLN A 264 11.34 -9.79 4.20
N LYS A 265 11.24 -10.20 2.93
CA LYS A 265 12.20 -9.83 1.88
C LYS A 265 12.22 -8.32 1.67
N LEU A 266 11.04 -7.70 1.47
CA LEU A 266 10.92 -6.26 1.27
C LEU A 266 11.42 -5.50 2.52
N PHE A 267 10.91 -5.86 3.69
CA PHE A 267 11.22 -5.21 4.96
C PHE A 267 12.38 -5.88 5.72
N SER A 268 13.49 -6.15 5.03
CA SER A 268 14.65 -6.91 5.55
C SER A 268 15.27 -6.41 6.88
N GLY A 269 15.20 -5.12 7.19
CA GLY A 269 15.60 -4.56 8.49
C GLY A 269 14.70 -4.91 9.68
N ALA A 270 13.44 -5.32 9.44
CA ALA A 270 12.54 -5.77 10.48
C ALA A 270 12.76 -7.26 10.78
N THR A 271 12.64 -7.65 12.05
CA THR A 271 12.64 -9.07 12.44
C THR A 271 11.20 -9.58 12.53
N ILE A 272 10.76 -10.35 11.54
CA ILE A 272 9.42 -10.95 11.52
C ILE A 272 9.50 -12.41 11.99
N VAL A 273 8.92 -12.68 13.15
CA VAL A 273 8.75 -14.05 13.66
C VAL A 273 7.41 -14.58 13.19
N ARG A 274 7.42 -15.47 12.19
CA ARG A 274 6.20 -16.10 11.70
C ARG A 274 5.85 -17.35 12.51
N ASN A 275 4.59 -17.45 12.92
CA ASN A 275 3.96 -18.67 13.39
C ASN A 275 2.70 -18.97 12.53
N PRO A 276 2.27 -20.23 12.38
CA PRO A 276 0.98 -20.52 11.76
C PRO A 276 -0.15 -19.91 12.60
N PHE A 277 -1.27 -19.54 11.97
CA PHE A 277 -2.46 -19.11 12.69
C PHE A 277 -3.28 -20.34 13.12
N LYS A 278 -3.39 -21.37 12.28
CA LYS A 278 -4.11 -22.59 12.66
C LYS A 278 -3.40 -23.32 13.80
N GLY A 279 -4.16 -23.58 14.87
CA GLY A 279 -3.71 -24.35 16.02
C GLY A 279 -2.62 -23.66 16.85
N PHE A 280 -2.43 -22.34 16.72
CA PHE A 280 -1.43 -21.65 17.52
C PHE A 280 -1.80 -21.62 19.00
N GLU A 281 -0.77 -21.66 19.84
CA GLU A 281 -0.84 -21.36 21.26
C GLU A 281 0.34 -20.45 21.61
N HIS A 282 0.07 -19.37 22.33
CA HIS A 282 1.07 -18.34 22.59
C HIS A 282 0.87 -17.70 23.96
N ASP A 283 1.91 -17.73 24.79
CA ASP A 283 2.04 -16.88 25.97
C ASP A 283 2.86 -15.64 25.60
N THR A 284 2.26 -14.46 25.80
CA THR A 284 2.91 -13.16 25.55
C THR A 284 4.07 -12.87 26.51
N GLY A 285 4.14 -13.58 27.64
CA GLY A 285 5.10 -13.35 28.73
C GLY A 285 4.64 -12.31 29.75
N ASP A 286 3.63 -11.50 29.41
CA ASP A 286 3.08 -10.46 30.28
C ASP A 286 1.79 -10.90 31.01
N GLY A 287 1.42 -12.17 30.90
CA GLY A 287 0.21 -12.72 31.52
C GLY A 287 -1.03 -12.68 30.63
N LEU A 288 -0.87 -12.48 29.32
CA LEU A 288 -1.90 -12.80 28.34
C LEU A 288 -1.49 -14.07 27.57
N HIS A 289 -2.33 -15.09 27.64
CA HIS A 289 -2.19 -16.31 26.87
C HIS A 289 -3.30 -16.41 25.82
N ILE A 290 -2.93 -16.70 24.57
CA ILE A 290 -3.82 -16.68 23.43
C ILE A 290 -3.70 -18.02 22.69
N ARG A 291 -4.84 -18.63 22.38
CA ARG A 291 -4.90 -19.90 21.65
C ARG A 291 -5.96 -19.86 20.57
N ASN A 292 -5.67 -20.36 19.37
CA ASN A 292 -6.67 -20.57 18.33
C ASN A 292 -7.62 -21.72 18.71
N TYR A 293 -8.93 -21.54 18.48
CA TYR A 293 -9.87 -22.67 18.45
C TYR A 293 -9.70 -23.40 17.12
N ALA A 294 -9.53 -24.72 17.17
CA ALA A 294 -9.23 -25.54 16.00
C ALA A 294 -10.22 -25.30 14.85
N ASP A 295 -9.69 -25.28 13.63
CA ASP A 295 -10.45 -25.08 12.39
C ASP A 295 -11.40 -23.87 12.39
N SER A 296 -11.02 -22.82 13.12
CA SER A 296 -11.80 -21.59 13.21
C SER A 296 -10.92 -20.35 13.24
N PHE A 297 -11.55 -19.19 13.07
CA PHE A 297 -10.92 -17.88 13.30
C PHE A 297 -11.10 -17.37 14.73
N ASN A 298 -11.68 -18.19 15.61
CA ASN A 298 -11.94 -17.80 16.97
C ASN A 298 -10.69 -18.01 17.82
N VAL A 299 -10.51 -17.18 18.85
CA VAL A 299 -9.38 -17.32 19.78
C VAL A 299 -9.86 -17.31 21.22
N ARG A 300 -9.22 -18.15 22.03
CA ARG A 300 -9.30 -18.15 23.48
C ARG A 300 -8.27 -17.17 24.03
N LEU A 301 -8.69 -16.32 24.94
CA LEU A 301 -7.88 -15.34 25.65
C LEU A 301 -7.89 -15.71 27.13
N THR A 302 -6.72 -15.86 27.73
CA THR A 302 -6.57 -16.09 29.17
C THR A 302 -5.70 -14.99 29.74
N TYR A 303 -6.32 -14.08 30.48
CA TYR A 303 -5.63 -13.04 31.23
C TYR A 303 -5.32 -13.58 32.62
N ARG A 304 -4.04 -13.70 32.96
CA ARG A 304 -3.61 -14.21 34.26
C ARG A 304 -3.64 -13.13 35.33
N LYS A 305 -4.07 -13.49 36.54
CA LYS A 305 -4.06 -12.59 37.71
C LYS A 305 -4.73 -11.24 37.43
N VAL A 306 -5.99 -11.29 37.04
CA VAL A 306 -6.80 -10.09 36.75
C VAL A 306 -7.30 -9.49 38.06
N ARG A 307 -7.21 -8.15 38.18
CA ARG A 307 -7.69 -7.43 39.36
C ARG A 307 -9.23 -7.41 39.41
N PRO A 308 -9.83 -7.20 40.59
CA PRO A 308 -9.18 -7.17 41.90
C PRO A 308 -8.88 -8.55 42.50
N SER A 309 -9.57 -9.63 42.10
CA SER A 309 -9.44 -10.94 42.75
C SER A 309 -8.08 -11.63 42.55
N SER A 310 -7.29 -11.18 41.58
CA SER A 310 -6.07 -11.86 41.11
C SER A 310 -6.32 -13.28 40.59
N ALA A 311 -7.57 -13.60 40.24
CA ALA A 311 -7.93 -14.83 39.53
C ALA A 311 -7.68 -14.68 38.01
N ASP A 312 -7.57 -15.80 37.32
CA ASP A 312 -7.47 -15.81 35.87
C ASP A 312 -8.84 -15.53 35.24
N LEU A 313 -8.87 -14.70 34.19
CA LEU A 313 -10.06 -14.42 33.39
C LEU A 313 -9.90 -15.05 32.01
N VAL A 314 -10.86 -15.90 31.64
CA VAL A 314 -10.86 -16.63 30.37
C VAL A 314 -11.99 -16.12 29.49
N LEU A 315 -11.67 -15.54 28.33
CA LEU A 315 -12.65 -15.06 27.36
C LEU A 315 -12.48 -15.79 26.03
N ALA A 316 -13.56 -15.93 25.27
CA ALA A 316 -13.48 -16.35 23.88
C ALA A 316 -13.87 -15.21 22.95
N TYR A 317 -12.97 -14.86 22.02
CA TYR A 317 -13.25 -13.96 20.92
C TYR A 317 -13.77 -14.73 19.72
N VAL A 318 -15.00 -14.43 19.34
CA VAL A 318 -15.79 -15.12 18.31
C VAL A 318 -15.94 -14.20 17.10
N LYS A 319 -15.09 -14.41 16.11
CA LYS A 319 -15.13 -13.74 14.79
C LYS A 319 -15.95 -14.52 13.76
N GLY A 320 -16.13 -15.82 13.97
CA GLY A 320 -16.76 -16.72 13.01
C GLY A 320 -17.67 -17.78 13.64
N ARG A 321 -18.53 -18.38 12.82
CA ARG A 321 -19.48 -19.44 13.25
C ARG A 321 -18.80 -20.78 13.55
N GLY A 322 -17.66 -21.06 12.93
CA GLY A 322 -16.89 -22.29 13.13
C GLY A 322 -16.46 -22.47 14.60
N GLY A 323 -16.60 -23.67 15.15
CA GLY A 323 -16.18 -23.96 16.53
C GLY A 323 -17.06 -23.38 17.65
N VAL A 324 -18.13 -22.62 17.36
CA VAL A 324 -18.98 -22.00 18.40
C VAL A 324 -19.56 -23.02 19.38
N ARG A 325 -19.92 -24.22 18.92
CA ARG A 325 -20.43 -25.28 19.81
C ARG A 325 -19.40 -25.74 20.85
N GLU A 326 -18.12 -25.75 20.49
CA GLU A 326 -17.03 -26.07 21.41
C GLU A 326 -16.81 -24.93 22.39
N ILE A 327 -16.80 -23.69 21.89
CA ILE A 327 -16.66 -22.47 22.70
C ILE A 327 -17.74 -22.39 23.78
N VAL A 328 -19.01 -22.67 23.43
CA VAL A 328 -20.15 -22.63 24.36
C VAL A 328 -20.03 -23.67 25.48
N ARG A 329 -19.33 -24.79 25.23
CA ARG A 329 -19.08 -25.85 26.23
C ARG A 329 -17.78 -25.63 27.01
N ASP A 330 -16.98 -24.65 26.60
CA ASP A 330 -15.68 -24.38 27.18
C ASP A 330 -15.81 -23.71 28.55
N GLY A 331 -14.84 -23.94 29.44
CA GLY A 331 -14.74 -23.31 30.75
C GLY A 331 -14.29 -21.85 30.65
N ILE A 332 -15.12 -21.01 30.02
CA ILE A 332 -14.87 -19.57 29.82
C ILE A 332 -15.73 -18.73 30.77
N ASP A 333 -15.26 -17.52 31.07
CA ASP A 333 -15.95 -16.52 31.89
C ASP A 333 -16.85 -15.60 31.04
N GLY A 334 -16.58 -15.44 29.74
CA GLY A 334 -17.34 -14.55 28.86
C GLY A 334 -17.01 -14.67 27.37
N LEU A 335 -17.89 -14.08 26.55
CA LEU A 335 -17.83 -14.13 25.08
C LEU A 335 -17.68 -12.72 24.52
N LEU A 336 -16.69 -12.51 23.64
CA LEU A 336 -16.53 -11.29 22.83
C LEU A 336 -16.95 -11.62 21.40
N VAL A 337 -18.10 -11.11 20.93
CA VAL A 337 -18.72 -11.58 19.68
C VAL A 337 -18.95 -10.42 18.73
N HIS A 338 -18.48 -10.54 17.49
CA HIS A 338 -18.80 -9.55 16.45
C HIS A 338 -20.30 -9.49 16.18
N TYR A 339 -20.85 -8.29 16.01
CA TYR A 339 -22.28 -8.09 15.83
C TYR A 339 -22.93 -8.98 14.75
N PRO A 340 -22.36 -9.14 13.54
CA PRO A 340 -22.95 -10.02 12.53
C PRO A 340 -23.02 -11.49 13.00
N VAL A 341 -21.98 -11.99 13.69
CA VAL A 341 -21.99 -13.36 14.23
C VAL A 341 -23.02 -13.49 15.35
N TYR A 342 -23.17 -12.46 16.19
CA TYR A 342 -24.18 -12.45 17.24
C TYR A 342 -25.60 -12.51 16.65
N GLN A 343 -25.90 -11.75 15.59
CA GLN A 343 -27.20 -11.81 14.93
C GLN A 343 -27.55 -13.24 14.50
N ASP A 344 -26.57 -13.94 13.92
CA ASP A 344 -26.76 -15.28 13.37
C ASP A 344 -26.83 -16.38 14.43
N MET A 345 -26.05 -16.22 15.51
CA MET A 345 -25.78 -17.29 16.48
C MET A 345 -26.35 -17.01 17.87
N ASN A 346 -27.19 -15.97 18.03
CA ASN A 346 -27.68 -15.54 19.35
C ASN A 346 -28.30 -16.68 20.17
N VAL A 347 -29.06 -17.60 19.56
CA VAL A 347 -29.71 -18.71 20.25
C VAL A 347 -28.66 -19.63 20.89
N ALA A 348 -27.64 -19.99 20.12
CA ALA A 348 -26.55 -20.86 20.59
C ALA A 348 -25.65 -20.16 21.63
N LEU A 349 -25.45 -18.85 21.50
CA LEU A 349 -24.64 -18.08 22.44
C LEU A 349 -25.39 -17.88 23.77
N LYS A 350 -26.70 -17.63 23.74
CA LYS A 350 -27.53 -17.49 24.94
C LYS A 350 -27.63 -18.79 25.75
N SER A 351 -27.61 -19.95 25.10
CA SER A 351 -27.62 -21.23 25.81
C SER A 351 -26.31 -21.54 26.56
N ALA A 352 -25.26 -20.73 26.39
CA ALA A 352 -24.01 -20.87 27.13
C ALA A 352 -24.13 -20.44 28.60
N HIS A 353 -25.14 -19.63 28.95
CA HIS A 353 -25.25 -18.97 30.25
C HIS A 353 -23.97 -18.19 30.62
N LYS A 354 -23.33 -17.58 29.62
CA LYS A 354 -22.14 -16.74 29.74
C LYS A 354 -22.46 -15.31 29.33
N PRO A 355 -21.81 -14.30 29.92
CA PRO A 355 -22.02 -12.91 29.51
C PRO A 355 -21.48 -12.72 28.09
N VAL A 356 -22.29 -12.07 27.25
CA VAL A 356 -21.96 -11.76 25.86
C VAL A 356 -21.71 -10.27 25.71
N LEU A 357 -20.49 -9.94 25.31
CA LEU A 357 -20.07 -8.61 24.92
C LEU A 357 -20.08 -8.56 23.39
N VAL A 358 -21.00 -7.79 22.83
CA VAL A 358 -21.19 -7.64 21.38
C VAL A 358 -20.31 -6.49 20.89
N LEU A 359 -19.35 -6.82 20.03
CA LEU A 359 -18.46 -5.86 19.37
C LEU A 359 -19.21 -5.22 18.20
N THR A 360 -19.42 -3.91 18.30
CA THR A 360 -20.22 -3.15 17.33
C THR A 360 -19.35 -2.51 16.27
N ASP A 361 -19.86 -2.45 15.05
CA ASP A 361 -19.28 -1.73 13.92
C ASP A 361 -20.08 -0.44 13.63
N PRO A 362 -19.56 0.55 12.87
CA PRO A 362 -20.26 1.81 12.59
C PRO A 362 -21.67 1.66 11.99
N GLY A 363 -21.93 0.55 11.28
CA GLY A 363 -23.25 0.24 10.71
C GLY A 363 -24.20 -0.54 11.63
N THR A 364 -23.86 -0.73 12.91
CA THR A 364 -24.67 -1.53 13.83
C THR A 364 -26.02 -0.84 14.12
N PRO A 365 -27.17 -1.47 13.84
CA PRO A 365 -28.47 -0.89 14.17
C PRO A 365 -28.76 -1.08 15.65
N PHE A 366 -28.24 -0.17 16.50
CA PHE A 366 -28.37 -0.19 17.96
C PHE A 366 -29.81 -0.36 18.45
N ALA A 367 -30.79 0.18 17.72
CA ALA A 367 -32.22 0.01 18.01
C ALA A 367 -32.65 -1.47 18.12
N ARG A 368 -32.04 -2.37 17.34
CA ARG A 368 -32.33 -3.83 17.39
C ARG A 368 -31.72 -4.54 18.59
N LEU A 369 -30.75 -3.90 19.25
CA LEU A 369 -30.08 -4.41 20.44
C LEU A 369 -30.63 -3.78 21.73
N LYS A 370 -31.50 -2.77 21.61
CA LYS A 370 -32.14 -2.12 22.77
C LYS A 370 -32.99 -3.15 23.51
N GLY A 371 -32.72 -3.34 24.80
CA GLY A 371 -33.40 -4.34 25.64
C GLY A 371 -32.87 -5.77 25.50
N ALA A 372 -31.86 -6.02 24.66
CA ALA A 372 -31.11 -7.28 24.75
C ALA A 372 -30.23 -7.26 26.01
N GLU A 373 -30.24 -8.34 26.79
CA GLU A 373 -29.33 -8.53 27.95
C GLU A 373 -27.89 -8.80 27.47
N VAL A 374 -27.30 -7.85 26.74
CA VAL A 374 -25.93 -7.90 26.22
C VAL A 374 -25.20 -6.60 26.50
N THR A 375 -23.88 -6.71 26.66
CA THR A 375 -23.00 -5.54 26.77
C THR A 375 -22.54 -5.14 25.37
N LEU A 376 -22.57 -3.83 25.07
CA LEU A 376 -22.17 -3.31 23.76
C LEU A 376 -20.78 -2.68 23.84
N VAL A 377 -19.85 -3.22 23.08
CA VAL A 377 -18.46 -2.75 22.98
C VAL A 377 -18.32 -1.89 21.73
N ARG A 378 -17.99 -0.61 21.93
CA ARG A 378 -17.95 0.42 20.89
C ARG A 378 -16.53 0.68 20.41
N PRO A 379 -16.35 1.01 19.12
CA PRO A 379 -15.05 1.44 18.62
C PRO A 379 -14.56 2.72 19.30
N GLY A 380 -13.24 2.91 19.37
CA GLY A 380 -12.65 4.16 19.88
C GLY A 380 -12.73 4.33 21.41
N VAL A 381 -13.01 3.25 22.14
CA VAL A 381 -13.11 3.24 23.61
C VAL A 381 -12.16 2.19 24.19
N GLN A 382 -11.53 2.52 25.31
CA GLN A 382 -10.76 1.55 26.10
C GLN A 382 -11.70 0.72 26.97
N TYR A 383 -11.57 -0.60 26.91
CA TYR A 383 -12.23 -1.54 27.82
C TYR A 383 -11.18 -2.21 28.71
N GLU A 384 -11.30 -2.04 30.02
CA GLU A 384 -10.50 -2.70 31.05
C GLU A 384 -11.29 -3.89 31.61
N PHE A 385 -10.65 -5.02 31.82
CA PHE A 385 -11.27 -6.24 32.32
C PHE A 385 -10.92 -6.43 33.79
N MET A 386 -11.94 -6.62 34.61
CA MET A 386 -11.80 -6.95 36.02
C MET A 386 -12.58 -8.22 36.37
N LYS A 387 -12.07 -9.00 37.32
CA LYS A 387 -12.73 -10.22 37.82
C LYS A 387 -12.95 -10.12 39.32
N TYR A 388 -14.19 -10.35 39.72
CA TYR A 388 -14.63 -10.29 41.11
C TYR A 388 -15.14 -11.67 41.54
N GLU A 389 -14.63 -12.14 42.68
CA GLU A 389 -15.16 -13.34 43.35
C GLU A 389 -16.24 -12.99 44.37
N ASP A 390 -16.23 -11.75 44.87
CA ASP A 390 -17.12 -11.24 45.91
C ASP A 390 -18.06 -10.14 45.38
N ALA A 391 -19.36 -10.32 45.57
CA ALA A 391 -20.39 -9.39 45.12
C ALA A 391 -20.37 -8.04 45.87
N PRO A 392 -20.24 -7.99 47.21
CA PRO A 392 -20.03 -6.74 47.95
C PRO A 392 -18.86 -5.90 47.43
N ALA A 393 -17.70 -6.52 47.15
CA ALA A 393 -16.56 -5.81 46.56
C ALA A 393 -16.90 -5.17 45.20
N LEU A 394 -17.59 -5.91 44.32
CA LEU A 394 -18.06 -5.38 43.03
C LEU A 394 -18.99 -4.17 43.22
N VAL A 395 -20.00 -4.30 44.07
CA VAL A 395 -20.97 -3.23 44.33
C VAL A 395 -20.29 -2.01 44.94
N ALA A 396 -19.32 -2.20 45.84
CA ALA A 396 -18.57 -1.12 46.47
C ALA A 396 -17.73 -0.32 45.44
N ASP A 397 -16.98 -1.00 44.56
CA ASP A 397 -16.16 -0.33 43.54
C ASP A 397 -17.03 0.47 42.57
N ILE A 398 -18.16 -0.08 42.12
CA ILE A 398 -19.07 0.65 41.23
C ILE A 398 -19.72 1.83 41.96
N THR A 399 -20.12 1.65 43.23
CA THR A 399 -20.68 2.73 44.05
C THR A 399 -19.69 3.89 44.16
N ALA A 400 -18.40 3.59 44.39
CA ALA A 400 -17.35 4.60 44.41
C ALA A 400 -17.19 5.29 43.05
N ALA A 401 -17.32 4.55 41.94
CA ALA A 401 -17.26 5.12 40.59
C ALA A 401 -18.45 6.03 40.25
N VAL A 402 -19.64 5.82 40.84
CA VAL A 402 -20.78 6.75 40.68
C VAL A 402 -20.43 8.13 41.26
N GLY A 403 -19.72 8.18 42.38
CA GLY A 403 -19.19 9.42 42.94
C GLY A 403 -20.25 10.47 43.30
N SER A 404 -21.49 10.04 43.57
CA SER A 404 -22.62 10.90 43.91
C SER A 404 -23.50 10.24 44.97
N ASP A 405 -23.52 10.81 46.17
CA ASP A 405 -24.35 10.34 47.28
C ASP A 405 -25.84 10.41 46.92
N THR A 406 -26.25 11.48 46.22
CA THR A 406 -27.62 11.65 45.70
C THR A 406 -28.11 10.45 44.88
N LEU A 407 -27.22 9.80 44.11
CA LEU A 407 -27.58 8.64 43.29
C LEU A 407 -27.33 7.30 43.99
N THR A 408 -26.42 7.24 44.96
CA THR A 408 -26.02 5.98 45.62
C THR A 408 -26.76 5.69 46.92
N GLU A 409 -27.16 6.72 47.68
CA GLU A 409 -27.98 6.55 48.90
C GLU A 409 -29.32 5.86 48.61
N PRO A 410 -30.11 6.22 47.56
CA PRO A 410 -31.35 5.52 47.28
C PRO A 410 -31.15 4.04 46.91
N VAL A 411 -30.01 3.69 46.30
CA VAL A 411 -29.66 2.28 46.03
C VAL A 411 -29.40 1.54 47.34
N ARG A 412 -28.66 2.15 48.27
CA ARG A 412 -28.36 1.59 49.61
C ARG A 412 -29.62 1.42 50.46
N ASP A 413 -30.49 2.42 50.43
CA ASP A 413 -31.75 2.47 51.17
C ASP A 413 -32.89 1.69 50.49
N ARG A 414 -32.63 1.08 49.32
CA ARG A 414 -33.59 0.32 48.51
C ARG A 414 -34.78 1.15 47.97
N ARG A 415 -34.59 2.46 47.81
CA ARG A 415 -35.54 3.46 47.28
C ARG A 415 -35.42 3.58 45.76
N PHE A 416 -35.65 2.48 45.04
CA PHE A 416 -35.41 2.39 43.59
C PHE A 416 -36.36 3.23 42.72
N ASP A 417 -37.54 3.54 43.24
CA ASP A 417 -38.57 4.36 42.58
C ASP A 417 -38.18 5.83 42.43
N GLU A 418 -37.28 6.33 43.27
CA GLU A 418 -36.77 7.70 43.20
C GLU A 418 -35.70 7.88 42.09
N LEU A 419 -34.96 6.80 41.78
CA LEU A 419 -33.76 6.86 40.94
C LEU A 419 -34.00 7.38 39.50
N PRO A 420 -35.08 7.00 38.78
CA PRO A 420 -35.32 7.53 37.44
C PRO A 420 -35.48 9.06 37.41
N GLY A 421 -36.16 9.61 38.43
CA GLY A 421 -36.32 11.06 38.60
C GLY A 421 -34.99 11.76 38.87
N LEU A 422 -34.18 11.20 39.78
CA LEU A 422 -32.87 11.75 40.14
C LEU A 422 -31.87 11.69 38.97
N ALA A 423 -31.85 10.58 38.21
CA ALA A 423 -31.02 10.43 37.02
C ALA A 423 -31.38 11.48 35.96
N LYS A 424 -32.68 11.70 35.71
CA LYS A 424 -33.15 12.72 34.77
C LYS A 424 -32.73 14.13 35.19
N THR A 425 -32.88 14.47 36.47
CA THR A 425 -32.44 15.76 37.01
C THR A 425 -30.92 15.93 36.89
N THR A 426 -30.16 14.87 37.14
CA THR A 426 -28.70 14.87 37.01
C THR A 426 -28.28 15.16 35.56
N LEU A 427 -28.88 14.47 34.58
CA LEU A 427 -28.60 14.72 33.16
C LEU A 427 -28.97 16.14 32.71
N ALA A 428 -30.03 16.72 33.30
CA ALA A 428 -30.47 18.07 32.99
C ALA A 428 -29.63 19.18 33.66
N SER A 429 -28.75 18.84 34.60
CA SER A 429 -27.96 19.82 35.36
C SER A 429 -26.92 20.58 34.52
N GLY A 430 -26.51 20.02 33.37
CA GLY A 430 -25.42 20.55 32.55
C GLY A 430 -24.03 20.29 33.12
N ASP A 431 -23.89 19.53 34.20
CA ASP A 431 -22.59 19.10 34.73
C ASP A 431 -21.87 18.16 33.74
N ALA A 432 -20.59 18.41 33.49
CA ALA A 432 -19.74 17.57 32.65
C ALA A 432 -19.63 16.13 33.19
N ALA A 433 -19.78 15.92 34.51
CA ALA A 433 -19.75 14.59 35.12
C ALA A 433 -21.10 13.87 35.06
N ALA A 434 -22.22 14.55 34.77
CA ALA A 434 -23.56 13.99 34.87
C ALA A 434 -23.76 12.71 34.04
N GLY A 435 -23.27 12.72 32.79
CA GLY A 435 -23.35 11.55 31.91
C GLY A 435 -22.58 10.34 32.46
N LEU A 436 -21.41 10.58 33.04
CA LEU A 436 -20.57 9.55 33.64
C LEU A 436 -21.21 8.97 34.92
N GLN A 437 -21.75 9.82 35.78
CA GLN A 437 -22.43 9.40 37.01
C GLN A 437 -23.64 8.51 36.70
N VAL A 438 -24.47 8.91 35.73
CA VAL A 438 -25.65 8.12 35.32
C VAL A 438 -25.23 6.83 34.60
N PHE A 439 -24.18 6.86 33.78
CA PHE A 439 -23.62 5.63 33.19
C PHE A 439 -23.19 4.63 34.28
N ASN A 440 -22.50 5.11 35.32
CA ASN A 440 -22.05 4.29 36.44
C ASN A 440 -23.21 3.79 37.31
N LEU A 441 -24.27 4.59 37.48
CA LEU A 441 -25.50 4.17 38.17
C LEU A 441 -26.20 3.02 37.43
N ILE A 442 -26.25 3.05 36.10
CA ILE A 442 -26.74 1.92 35.28
C ILE A 442 -25.91 0.66 35.57
N GLY A 443 -24.57 0.80 35.62
CA GLY A 443 -23.65 -0.27 36.02
C GLY A 443 -23.95 -0.84 37.41
N LEU A 444 -24.20 0.04 38.39
CA LEU A 444 -24.50 -0.33 39.77
C LEU A 444 -25.81 -1.11 39.86
N LEU A 445 -26.85 -0.64 39.19
CA LEU A 445 -28.16 -1.31 39.15
C LEU A 445 -28.07 -2.68 38.47
N ARG A 446 -27.26 -2.83 37.42
CA ARG A 446 -26.98 -4.14 36.80
C ARG A 446 -26.28 -5.08 37.76
N ALA A 447 -25.25 -4.62 38.48
CA ALA A 447 -24.55 -5.42 39.47
C ALA A 447 -25.49 -5.87 40.60
N VAL A 448 -26.23 -4.94 41.21
CA VAL A 448 -27.21 -5.24 42.26
C VAL A 448 -28.29 -6.21 41.77
N ALA A 449 -28.83 -6.00 40.57
CA ALA A 449 -29.84 -6.89 39.99
C ALA A 449 -29.32 -8.32 39.79
N ALA A 450 -28.04 -8.47 39.45
CA ALA A 450 -27.41 -9.76 39.19
C ALA A 450 -26.95 -10.50 40.46
N THR A 451 -26.55 -9.76 41.51
CA THR A 451 -25.99 -10.35 42.74
C THR A 451 -26.97 -10.42 43.91
N ALA A 452 -28.13 -9.75 43.82
CA ALA A 452 -29.14 -9.78 44.87
C ALA A 452 -29.72 -11.19 45.08
N SER A 453 -29.67 -11.67 46.33
CA SER A 453 -30.36 -12.88 46.76
C SER A 453 -31.87 -12.69 46.94
N GLU A 454 -32.29 -11.47 47.29
CA GLU A 454 -33.70 -11.11 47.49
C GLU A 454 -34.39 -10.74 46.17
N ARG A 455 -35.51 -11.42 45.85
CA ARG A 455 -36.29 -11.17 44.63
C ARG A 455 -36.82 -9.73 44.52
N ALA A 456 -37.23 -9.13 45.65
CA ALA A 456 -37.72 -7.75 45.68
C ALA A 456 -36.61 -6.75 45.32
N LEU A 457 -35.39 -6.95 45.85
CA LEU A 457 -34.22 -6.13 45.57
C LEU A 457 -33.83 -6.20 44.09
N SER A 458 -33.72 -7.42 43.55
CA SER A 458 -33.44 -7.62 42.12
C SER A 458 -34.53 -7.03 41.23
N GLY A 459 -35.81 -7.21 41.59
CA GLY A 459 -36.94 -6.66 40.84
C GLY A 459 -36.97 -5.13 40.82
N GLY A 460 -36.74 -4.49 41.97
CA GLY A 460 -36.67 -3.03 42.09
C GLY A 460 -35.53 -2.45 41.25
N ALA A 461 -34.33 -3.03 41.36
CA ALA A 461 -33.16 -2.62 40.58
C ALA A 461 -33.40 -2.78 39.06
N LYS A 462 -33.99 -3.89 38.61
CA LYS A 462 -34.32 -4.12 37.19
C LYS A 462 -35.32 -3.12 36.64
N LYS A 463 -36.33 -2.74 37.44
CA LYS A 463 -37.34 -1.75 37.04
C LYS A 463 -36.69 -0.37 36.86
N ALA A 464 -35.94 0.09 37.86
CA ALA A 464 -35.22 1.37 37.78
C ALA A 464 -34.22 1.40 36.62
N LEU A 465 -33.47 0.31 36.43
CA LEU A 465 -32.54 0.13 35.32
C LEU A 465 -33.22 0.35 33.96
N ALA A 466 -34.36 -0.31 33.72
CA ALA A 466 -35.06 -0.21 32.44
C ALA A 466 -35.55 1.21 32.13
N GLU A 467 -36.04 1.94 33.14
CA GLU A 467 -36.50 3.32 32.99
C GLU A 467 -35.34 4.29 32.72
N ILE A 468 -34.23 4.14 33.45
CA ILE A 468 -33.03 4.98 33.27
C ILE A 468 -32.35 4.70 31.93
N GLU A 469 -32.20 3.43 31.54
CA GLU A 469 -31.63 3.06 30.23
C GLU A 469 -32.49 3.55 29.06
N HIS A 470 -33.80 3.67 29.23
CA HIS A 470 -34.67 4.23 28.21
C HIS A 470 -34.42 5.73 27.99
N ALA A 471 -34.16 6.46 29.09
CA ALA A 471 -33.95 7.90 29.08
C ALA A 471 -32.50 8.32 28.77
N PHE A 472 -31.51 7.46 29.04
CA PHE A 472 -30.10 7.78 28.85
C PHE A 472 -29.62 7.50 27.42
N ASP A 473 -29.20 8.54 26.71
CA ASP A 473 -28.62 8.42 25.38
C ASP A 473 -27.15 7.99 25.45
N ARG A 474 -26.93 6.67 25.50
CA ARG A 474 -25.59 6.07 25.52
C ARG A 474 -24.78 6.42 24.28
N GLU A 475 -25.40 6.60 23.11
CA GLU A 475 -24.67 6.84 21.87
C GLU A 475 -24.11 8.26 21.84
N SER A 476 -24.90 9.26 22.20
CA SER A 476 -24.41 10.64 22.36
C SER A 476 -23.31 10.73 23.43
N PHE A 477 -23.45 9.99 24.54
CA PHE A 477 -22.42 9.92 25.59
C PHE A 477 -21.07 9.40 25.06
N PHE A 478 -21.06 8.27 24.36
CA PHE A 478 -19.81 7.71 23.83
C PHE A 478 -19.26 8.49 22.63
N ALA A 479 -20.12 9.13 21.82
CA ALA A 479 -19.67 10.00 20.73
C ALA A 479 -18.92 11.23 21.26
N ALA A 480 -19.33 11.78 22.40
CA ALA A 480 -18.67 12.93 23.02
C ALA A 480 -17.39 12.55 23.80
N GLU A 481 -17.43 11.46 24.58
CA GLU A 481 -16.41 11.17 25.59
C GLU A 481 -15.59 9.89 25.32
N GLY A 482 -15.90 9.10 24.29
CA GLY A 482 -15.40 7.72 24.15
C GLY A 482 -13.89 7.55 24.28
N ALA A 483 -13.11 8.35 23.54
CA ALA A 483 -11.65 8.29 23.58
C ALA A 483 -11.03 8.76 24.91
N ARG A 484 -11.80 9.51 25.71
CA ARG A 484 -11.40 10.07 27.01
C ARG A 484 -11.81 9.18 28.19
N LEU A 485 -12.51 8.08 27.93
CA LEU A 485 -12.99 7.16 28.97
C LEU A 485 -12.21 5.84 28.95
N ALA A 486 -12.15 5.22 30.13
CA ALA A 486 -11.83 3.82 30.31
C ALA A 486 -13.05 3.13 30.92
N VAL A 487 -13.68 2.23 30.17
CA VAL A 487 -14.82 1.43 30.62
C VAL A 487 -14.30 0.14 31.24
N THR A 488 -14.62 -0.09 32.50
CA THR A 488 -14.37 -1.36 33.18
C THR A 488 -15.52 -2.32 32.90
N CYS A 489 -15.19 -3.49 32.33
CA CYS A 489 -16.07 -4.66 32.27
C CYS A 489 -15.74 -5.57 33.46
N ALA A 490 -16.58 -5.54 34.49
CA ALA A 490 -16.43 -6.33 35.69
C ALA A 490 -17.19 -7.66 35.58
N PHE A 491 -16.45 -8.76 35.54
CA PHE A 491 -16.96 -10.12 35.46
C PHE A 491 -17.18 -10.70 36.85
N HIS A 492 -18.39 -11.21 37.10
CA HIS A 492 -18.75 -11.86 38.35
C HIS A 492 -19.89 -12.86 38.13
N ALA A 493 -19.77 -14.09 38.67
CA ALA A 493 -20.82 -15.11 38.68
C ALA A 493 -21.57 -15.34 37.34
N GLY A 494 -20.87 -15.25 36.20
CA GLY A 494 -21.47 -15.42 34.86
C GLY A 494 -22.22 -14.19 34.33
N GLY A 495 -22.14 -13.05 35.02
CA GLY A 495 -22.59 -11.74 34.56
C GLY A 495 -21.44 -10.77 34.28
N VAL A 496 -21.78 -9.64 33.67
CA VAL A 496 -20.86 -8.51 33.46
C VAL A 496 -21.57 -7.20 33.80
N ALA A 497 -20.91 -6.34 34.58
CA ALA A 497 -21.33 -4.98 34.84
C ALA A 497 -20.33 -4.00 34.22
N GLU A 498 -20.83 -2.87 33.71
CA GLU A 498 -20.01 -1.83 33.07
C GLU A 498 -20.03 -0.57 33.93
N PHE A 499 -18.86 0.02 34.17
CA PHE A 499 -18.72 1.35 34.75
C PHE A 499 -17.47 2.01 34.18
N ALA A 500 -17.40 3.33 34.16
CA ALA A 500 -16.35 4.07 33.50
C ALA A 500 -15.69 5.09 34.43
N ALA A 501 -14.48 5.48 34.07
CA ALA A 501 -13.75 6.58 34.65
C ALA A 501 -13.03 7.36 33.54
N PRO A 502 -12.60 8.61 33.79
CA PRO A 502 -11.70 9.30 32.88
C PRO A 502 -10.43 8.47 32.64
N ALA A 503 -10.06 8.26 31.38
CA ALA A 503 -8.88 7.51 31.03
C ALA A 503 -7.62 8.25 31.49
N GLN A 504 -6.64 7.48 31.98
CA GLN A 504 -5.37 8.07 32.41
C GLN A 504 -4.64 8.70 31.22
N GLY A 505 -4.30 9.98 31.33
CA GLY A 505 -3.63 10.73 30.27
C GLY A 505 -4.58 11.33 29.21
N ALA A 506 -5.90 11.25 29.39
CA ALA A 506 -6.93 11.75 28.46
C ALA A 506 -6.95 13.30 28.22
N GLY A 507 -5.94 14.03 28.68
CA GLY A 507 -5.85 15.50 28.57
C GLY A 507 -4.76 16.03 27.65
N LYS A 508 -3.96 15.16 27.01
CA LYS A 508 -3.00 15.61 25.99
C LYS A 508 -3.74 15.67 24.66
N GLU A 509 -4.25 16.84 24.30
CA GLU A 509 -4.81 17.07 22.98
C GLU A 509 -3.71 16.89 21.93
N TYR A 510 -3.58 15.67 21.41
CA TYR A 510 -2.68 15.32 20.34
C TYR A 510 -3.46 14.48 19.34
N PHE A 511 -3.63 15.02 18.15
CA PHE A 511 -4.46 14.44 17.11
C PHE A 511 -3.66 14.37 15.82
N ILE A 512 -3.65 13.18 15.21
CA ILE A 512 -3.06 12.96 13.89
C ILE A 512 -4.15 12.34 13.00
N PRO A 513 -4.58 13.00 11.92
CA PRO A 513 -5.57 12.43 11.00
C PRO A 513 -4.97 11.28 10.18
N ASP A 514 -5.81 10.33 9.79
CA ASP A 514 -5.42 9.23 8.91
C ASP A 514 -5.27 9.63 7.42
N ASP A 515 -5.96 10.68 6.98
CA ASP A 515 -5.86 11.29 5.64
C ASP A 515 -6.23 12.77 5.72
N VAL A 516 -5.71 13.57 4.80
CA VAL A 516 -6.10 14.97 4.60
C VAL A 516 -7.37 14.94 3.73
N ARG A 517 -8.56 15.18 4.28
CA ARG A 517 -9.80 15.10 3.49
C ARG A 517 -10.16 16.43 2.84
N ASP A 518 -10.68 16.37 1.62
CA ASP A 518 -11.22 17.55 0.93
C ASP A 518 -12.58 17.93 1.55
N GLY A 519 -12.71 19.15 2.08
CA GLY A 519 -13.99 19.70 2.56
C GLY A 519 -14.26 19.63 4.07
N GLU A 520 -13.38 19.03 4.88
CA GLU A 520 -13.51 18.96 6.35
C GLU A 520 -12.43 19.82 7.05
N GLY A 521 -12.53 21.15 6.94
CA GLY A 521 -11.61 22.09 7.61
C GLY A 521 -11.57 21.92 9.15
N GLU A 522 -12.62 21.35 9.74
CA GLU A 522 -12.70 21.03 11.17
C GLU A 522 -11.71 19.96 11.62
N SER A 523 -11.35 19.00 10.75
CA SER A 523 -10.40 17.93 11.11
C SER A 523 -8.96 18.44 11.27
N LEU A 524 -8.54 19.36 10.40
CA LEU A 524 -7.22 20.01 10.47
C LEU A 524 -7.12 21.01 11.62
N ALA A 525 -8.24 21.64 12.01
CA ALA A 525 -8.30 22.52 13.17
C ALA A 525 -8.00 21.78 14.50
N ARG A 526 -8.16 20.46 14.54
CA ARG A 526 -7.81 19.61 15.69
C ARG A 526 -6.32 19.28 15.78
N VAL A 527 -5.54 19.51 14.72
CA VAL A 527 -4.09 19.24 14.71
C VAL A 527 -3.38 20.35 15.47
N ASN A 528 -2.95 20.04 16.69
CA ASN A 528 -2.33 21.03 17.57
C ASN A 528 -0.88 21.40 17.19
N ASP A 529 -0.19 20.54 16.43
CA ASP A 529 1.15 20.82 15.92
C ASP A 529 1.06 21.76 14.71
N ARG A 530 1.57 22.99 14.87
CA ARG A 530 1.49 24.04 13.84
C ARG A 530 2.22 23.67 12.56
N ASP A 531 3.35 22.97 12.65
CA ASP A 531 4.13 22.58 11.48
C ASP A 531 3.41 21.44 10.73
N MET A 532 2.77 20.53 11.47
CA MET A 532 1.95 19.45 10.88
C MET A 532 0.70 20.02 10.20
N ALA A 533 0.00 20.94 10.85
CA ALA A 533 -1.14 21.63 10.26
C ALA A 533 -0.76 22.38 8.97
N ALA A 534 0.37 23.11 8.97
CA ALA A 534 0.86 23.81 7.77
C ALA A 534 1.25 22.83 6.64
N PHE A 535 1.81 21.67 6.99
CA PHE A 535 2.13 20.62 6.03
C PHE A 535 0.86 20.03 5.39
N TYR A 536 -0.17 19.71 6.18
CA TYR A 536 -1.43 19.19 5.64
C TYR A 536 -2.19 20.22 4.79
N GLU A 537 -2.12 21.50 5.15
CA GLU A 537 -2.67 22.57 4.32
C GLU A 537 -1.92 22.68 2.98
N THR A 538 -0.61 22.44 2.98
CA THR A 538 0.18 22.35 1.73
C THR A 538 -0.29 21.19 0.87
N ILE A 539 -0.52 20.01 1.44
CA ILE A 539 -1.08 18.85 0.72
C ILE A 539 -2.44 19.21 0.09
N ARG A 540 -3.34 19.82 0.86
CA ARG A 540 -4.67 20.22 0.38
C ARG A 540 -4.58 21.18 -0.81
N ARG A 541 -3.72 22.20 -0.70
CA ARG A 541 -3.48 23.17 -1.77
C ARG A 541 -2.88 22.52 -3.02
N ASP A 542 -1.90 21.65 -2.86
CA ASP A 542 -1.22 21.01 -3.99
C ASP A 542 -2.11 19.97 -4.68
N ARG A 543 -3.00 19.27 -3.96
CA ARG A 543 -4.05 18.44 -4.56
C ARG A 543 -4.99 19.27 -5.43
N ALA A 544 -5.48 20.41 -4.92
CA ALA A 544 -6.34 21.31 -5.69
C ALA A 544 -5.62 21.85 -6.96
N ARG A 545 -4.38 22.32 -6.80
CA ARG A 545 -3.53 22.75 -7.92
C ARG A 545 -3.35 21.63 -8.94
N LEU A 546 -3.04 20.40 -8.51
CA LEU A 546 -2.87 19.28 -9.44
C LEU A 546 -4.15 19.03 -10.24
N MET A 547 -5.33 19.08 -9.62
CA MET A 547 -6.60 18.90 -10.32
C MET A 547 -6.85 19.99 -11.37
N GLU A 548 -6.48 21.24 -11.08
CA GLU A 548 -6.52 22.34 -12.07
C GLU A 548 -5.58 22.06 -13.25
N LEU A 549 -4.34 21.61 -12.99
CA LEU A 549 -3.40 21.24 -14.06
C LEU A 549 -3.92 20.08 -14.91
N LEU A 550 -4.46 19.03 -14.29
CA LEU A 550 -5.03 17.89 -14.99
C LEU A 550 -6.25 18.28 -15.85
N ALA A 551 -7.01 19.30 -15.42
CA ALA A 551 -8.09 19.86 -16.22
C ALA A 551 -7.57 20.61 -17.46
N LEU A 552 -6.40 21.27 -17.36
CA LEU A 552 -5.73 21.97 -18.47
C LEU A 552 -5.03 21.04 -19.47
N LEU A 553 -4.54 19.88 -19.02
CA LEU A 553 -3.92 18.87 -19.88
C LEU A 553 -4.92 18.14 -20.81
N LYS A 554 -6.22 18.48 -20.76
CA LYS A 554 -7.24 18.02 -21.73
C LYS A 554 -7.56 19.16 -22.72
N PRO A 555 -7.65 18.94 -24.06
CA PRO A 555 -8.76 18.16 -24.64
C PRO A 555 -8.51 17.51 -26.04
N ALA A 556 -8.69 16.19 -26.20
CA ALA A 556 -9.00 15.57 -27.52
C ALA A 556 -9.45 14.11 -27.35
N ALA A 557 -10.74 13.86 -27.63
CA ALA A 557 -11.44 12.58 -27.50
C ALA A 557 -11.55 12.05 -26.06
N GLY A 558 -12.77 11.70 -25.64
CA GLY A 558 -12.95 10.91 -24.43
C GLY A 558 -12.03 9.70 -24.50
N ILE A 559 -11.32 9.42 -23.40
CA ILE A 559 -10.56 8.19 -23.25
C ILE A 559 -11.53 7.21 -22.57
N PRO A 560 -12.22 6.31 -23.31
CA PRO A 560 -12.99 5.21 -22.72
C PRO A 560 -12.23 4.52 -21.57
N ASP A 561 -10.91 4.43 -21.71
CA ASP A 561 -10.02 3.71 -20.79
C ASP A 561 -9.89 4.36 -19.41
N VAL A 562 -10.05 5.69 -19.24
CA VAL A 562 -9.91 6.32 -17.90
C VAL A 562 -11.12 6.03 -17.02
N GLN A 563 -12.33 6.00 -17.59
CA GLN A 563 -13.53 5.62 -16.83
C GLN A 563 -13.53 4.13 -16.51
N GLU A 564 -13.07 3.29 -17.43
CA GLU A 564 -12.88 1.86 -17.17
C GLU A 564 -11.83 1.62 -16.07
N LEU A 565 -10.68 2.31 -16.15
CA LEU A 565 -9.63 2.27 -15.14
C LEU A 565 -10.15 2.74 -13.78
N ARG A 566 -10.92 3.83 -13.75
CA ARG A 566 -11.57 4.32 -12.52
C ARG A 566 -12.47 3.26 -11.92
N GLY A 567 -13.35 2.67 -12.73
CA GLY A 567 -14.22 1.57 -12.29
C GLY A 567 -13.43 0.34 -11.82
N ALA A 568 -12.29 0.01 -12.45
CA ALA A 568 -11.44 -1.10 -12.02
C ALA A 568 -10.72 -0.82 -10.69
N ILE A 569 -10.20 0.40 -10.51
CA ILE A 569 -9.57 0.84 -9.27
C ILE A 569 -10.61 0.91 -8.14
N ASP A 570 -11.79 1.48 -8.40
CA ASP A 570 -12.85 1.59 -7.40
C ASP A 570 -13.35 0.20 -6.98
N ARG A 571 -13.53 -0.75 -7.91
CA ARG A 571 -13.79 -2.16 -7.58
C ARG A 571 -12.71 -2.78 -6.71
N LYS A 572 -11.42 -2.57 -7.02
CA LYS A 572 -10.32 -3.06 -6.16
C LYS A 572 -10.33 -2.40 -4.78
N LYS A 573 -10.68 -1.10 -4.70
CA LYS A 573 -10.80 -0.39 -3.42
C LYS A 573 -11.99 -0.90 -2.61
N GLU A 574 -13.10 -1.26 -3.27
CA GLU A 574 -14.26 -1.90 -2.66
C GLU A 574 -13.93 -3.31 -2.19
N GLU A 575 -13.35 -4.16 -3.05
CA GLU A 575 -12.82 -5.48 -2.68
C GLU A 575 -11.88 -5.36 -1.47
N PHE A 576 -11.04 -4.33 -1.41
CA PHE A 576 -10.21 -4.06 -0.24
C PHE A 576 -10.99 -3.54 0.99
N ARG A 577 -12.00 -2.70 0.81
CA ARG A 577 -12.88 -2.25 1.90
C ARG A 577 -13.64 -3.44 2.50
N ASP A 578 -14.03 -4.39 1.65
CA ASP A 578 -14.78 -5.58 2.01
C ASP A 578 -13.85 -6.68 2.59
N ASP A 579 -12.62 -6.79 2.08
CA ASP A 579 -11.51 -7.62 2.61
C ASP A 579 -11.06 -7.22 4.03
N ALA A 580 -11.66 -6.17 4.62
CA ALA A 580 -11.69 -5.95 6.06
C ALA A 580 -12.52 -7.04 6.79
N PHE A 581 -12.28 -8.31 6.45
CA PHE A 581 -12.78 -9.55 7.02
C PHE A 581 -14.08 -9.39 7.82
N GLY A 582 -15.19 -9.27 7.09
CA GLY A 582 -16.52 -9.39 7.65
C GLY A 582 -16.80 -10.82 8.13
N ALA A 583 -17.75 -10.98 9.04
CA ALA A 583 -18.18 -12.32 9.49
C ALA A 583 -18.75 -13.19 8.35
N SER A 584 -19.20 -12.58 7.25
CA SER A 584 -19.68 -13.25 6.04
C SER A 584 -18.56 -13.88 5.20
N ASP A 585 -17.35 -13.32 5.24
CA ASP A 585 -16.21 -13.82 4.45
C ASP A 585 -15.55 -15.03 5.12
N VAL A 586 -15.70 -15.13 6.45
CA VAL A 586 -15.39 -16.33 7.22
C VAL A 586 -16.18 -17.54 6.68
N ASP A 587 -17.46 -17.36 6.35
CA ASP A 587 -18.29 -18.43 5.79
C ASP A 587 -17.85 -18.80 4.37
N LYS A 588 -17.36 -17.83 3.59
CA LYS A 588 -16.82 -18.08 2.24
C LYS A 588 -15.50 -18.85 2.32
N ALA A 589 -14.58 -18.42 3.18
CA ALA A 589 -13.28 -19.07 3.41
C ALA A 589 -13.42 -20.48 4.02
N ILE A 590 -14.34 -20.68 4.97
CA ILE A 590 -14.64 -22.01 5.55
C ILE A 590 -15.33 -22.91 4.52
N ARG A 591 -16.28 -22.40 3.71
CA ARG A 591 -16.91 -23.20 2.63
C ARG A 591 -15.94 -23.58 1.53
N GLU A 592 -14.94 -22.75 1.26
CA GLU A 592 -13.88 -23.07 0.29
C GLU A 592 -12.88 -24.10 0.85
N GLN A 593 -12.58 -24.06 2.15
CA GLN A 593 -11.70 -25.04 2.83
C GLN A 593 -12.40 -26.37 3.16
N ALA A 594 -13.71 -26.38 3.39
CA ALA A 594 -14.51 -27.58 3.70
C ALA A 594 -14.87 -28.42 2.46
N LYS A 595 -14.50 -27.99 1.25
CA LYS A 595 -14.56 -28.86 0.07
C LYS A 595 -13.47 -29.92 0.23
N PRO A 596 -13.80 -31.23 0.22
CA PRO A 596 -12.77 -32.26 0.21
C PRO A 596 -11.83 -31.95 -0.96
N ARG A 597 -10.52 -32.02 -0.70
CA ARG A 597 -9.47 -32.01 -1.74
C ARG A 597 -9.64 -33.28 -2.58
N ALA A 598 -10.68 -33.33 -3.40
CA ALA A 598 -10.69 -34.15 -4.59
C ALA A 598 -9.51 -33.66 -5.41
N GLY A 599 -8.54 -34.54 -5.68
CA GLY A 599 -7.37 -34.25 -6.49
C GLY A 599 -7.80 -33.55 -7.77
N ARG A 600 -7.67 -32.22 -7.79
CA ARG A 600 -8.00 -31.41 -8.94
C ARG A 600 -6.70 -31.05 -9.61
N PHE A 601 -6.39 -31.87 -10.62
CA PHE A 601 -5.69 -31.40 -11.79
C PHE A 601 -6.23 -30.01 -12.16
N PHE A 602 -5.35 -29.02 -12.14
CA PHE A 602 -5.58 -27.70 -12.71
C PHE A 602 -6.08 -27.90 -14.16
N THR A 603 -7.37 -27.67 -14.39
CA THR A 603 -7.90 -27.54 -15.75
C THR A 603 -8.42 -26.11 -15.92
N PRO A 604 -7.73 -25.27 -16.72
CA PRO A 604 -7.92 -23.83 -16.77
C PRO A 604 -9.08 -23.41 -17.70
N ARG A 605 -10.26 -24.03 -17.63
CA ARG A 605 -11.26 -23.86 -18.72
C ARG A 605 -12.27 -22.72 -18.60
N ARG A 606 -12.38 -22.01 -17.46
CA ARG A 606 -13.37 -20.91 -17.32
C ARG A 606 -12.80 -19.49 -17.41
N ILE A 607 -11.48 -19.31 -17.23
CA ILE A 607 -10.80 -18.04 -17.54
C ILE A 607 -10.29 -18.05 -18.99
N ILE A 608 -9.94 -19.23 -19.55
CA ILE A 608 -9.54 -19.35 -20.95
C ILE A 608 -10.70 -19.09 -21.92
N ALA A 609 -11.97 -19.30 -21.55
CA ALA A 609 -13.08 -19.00 -22.46
C ALA A 609 -13.27 -17.49 -22.70
N ALA A 610 -13.04 -16.65 -21.68
CA ALA A 610 -13.03 -15.19 -21.84
C ALA A 610 -11.78 -14.72 -22.59
N CYS A 611 -10.61 -15.32 -22.32
CA CYS A 611 -9.37 -15.01 -23.04
C CYS A 611 -9.32 -15.54 -24.49
N LEU A 612 -10.05 -16.60 -24.86
CA LEU A 612 -10.11 -17.12 -26.23
C LEU A 612 -11.09 -16.34 -27.11
N VAL A 613 -12.19 -15.83 -26.56
CA VAL A 613 -13.10 -14.95 -27.32
C VAL A 613 -12.46 -13.57 -27.55
N LEU A 614 -11.70 -13.05 -26.58
CA LEU A 614 -10.84 -11.88 -26.78
C LEU A 614 -9.63 -12.18 -27.69
N GLY A 615 -9.01 -13.35 -27.56
CA GLY A 615 -7.86 -13.78 -28.38
C GLY A 615 -8.20 -13.98 -29.86
N LEU A 616 -9.37 -14.54 -30.19
CA LEU A 616 -9.83 -14.67 -31.57
C LEU A 616 -10.27 -13.33 -32.16
N GLY A 617 -10.83 -12.43 -31.34
CA GLY A 617 -11.07 -11.04 -31.73
C GLY A 617 -9.78 -10.28 -32.03
N ILE A 618 -8.71 -10.50 -31.26
CA ILE A 618 -7.38 -9.91 -31.46
C ILE A 618 -6.65 -10.49 -32.68
N VAL A 619 -6.85 -11.76 -33.02
CA VAL A 619 -6.29 -12.33 -34.26
C VAL A 619 -7.05 -11.81 -35.49
N ALA A 620 -8.38 -11.66 -35.43
CA ALA A 620 -9.16 -11.08 -36.52
C ALA A 620 -8.90 -9.57 -36.72
N LEU A 621 -8.78 -8.79 -35.62
CA LEU A 621 -8.36 -7.38 -35.70
C LEU A 621 -6.88 -7.21 -36.04
N GLY A 622 -6.03 -8.15 -35.63
CA GLY A 622 -4.60 -8.19 -35.95
C GLY A 622 -4.37 -8.46 -37.43
N VAL A 623 -5.13 -9.38 -38.04
CA VAL A 623 -5.09 -9.63 -39.49
C VAL A 623 -5.69 -8.45 -40.28
N ALA A 624 -6.76 -7.82 -39.77
CA ALA A 624 -7.34 -6.62 -40.40
C ALA A 624 -6.43 -5.37 -40.28
N ARG A 625 -5.71 -5.17 -39.16
CA ARG A 625 -4.71 -4.10 -39.00
C ARG A 625 -3.41 -4.40 -39.75
N HIS A 626 -3.01 -5.66 -39.88
CA HIS A 626 -1.83 -6.03 -40.66
C HIS A 626 -2.06 -5.93 -42.17
N MET A 627 -3.32 -6.01 -42.63
CA MET A 627 -3.70 -5.70 -44.01
C MET A 627 -4.05 -4.21 -44.24
N GLY A 628 -4.44 -3.46 -43.21
CA GLY A 628 -4.83 -2.05 -43.31
C GLY A 628 -3.72 -0.99 -43.11
N GLY A 629 -2.49 -1.41 -42.79
CA GLY A 629 -1.35 -0.51 -42.51
C GLY A 629 -0.33 -0.37 -43.63
N ARG A 630 -0.68 -0.71 -44.89
CA ARG A 630 0.18 -0.51 -46.06
C ARG A 630 -0.11 0.83 -46.73
N THR A 631 0.37 1.90 -46.13
CA THR A 631 0.62 3.18 -46.81
C THR A 631 2.08 3.59 -46.64
N GLY A 632 2.99 2.64 -46.93
CA GLY A 632 4.37 2.96 -47.29
C GLY A 632 4.42 3.35 -48.76
N LYS A 633 5.13 4.44 -49.09
CA LYS A 633 5.30 4.92 -50.46
C LYS A 633 5.87 3.78 -51.35
N PRO A 634 5.32 3.50 -52.55
CA PRO A 634 5.73 2.36 -53.39
C PRO A 634 7.25 2.27 -53.65
N ALA A 635 7.94 3.41 -53.75
CA ALA A 635 9.39 3.47 -53.95
C ALA A 635 10.24 2.92 -52.77
N GLU A 636 9.77 3.03 -51.52
CA GLU A 636 10.53 2.53 -50.36
C GLU A 636 10.47 1.00 -50.25
N GLN A 637 9.40 0.39 -50.77
CA GLN A 637 9.23 -1.06 -50.75
C GLN A 637 10.04 -1.74 -51.85
N GLU A 638 10.06 -1.18 -53.05
CA GLU A 638 10.94 -1.62 -54.15
C GLU A 638 12.43 -1.55 -53.73
N ALA A 639 12.85 -0.45 -53.10
CA ALA A 639 14.23 -0.31 -52.62
C ALA A 639 14.59 -1.33 -51.53
N ARG A 640 13.64 -1.73 -50.67
CA ARG A 640 13.85 -2.78 -49.65
C ARG A 640 13.97 -4.17 -50.28
N GLU A 641 13.13 -4.48 -51.27
CA GLU A 641 13.14 -5.76 -51.99
C GLU A 641 14.41 -5.92 -52.83
N GLU A 642 14.85 -4.86 -53.51
CA GLU A 642 16.11 -4.83 -54.25
C GLU A 642 17.33 -5.01 -53.32
N ARG A 643 17.34 -4.31 -52.18
CA ARG A 643 18.39 -4.46 -51.17
C ARG A 643 18.49 -5.88 -50.62
N ALA A 644 17.35 -6.51 -50.30
CA ALA A 644 17.30 -7.90 -49.85
C ALA A 644 17.84 -8.86 -50.92
N ARG A 645 17.50 -8.63 -52.20
CA ARG A 645 18.03 -9.41 -53.33
C ARG A 645 19.55 -9.28 -53.47
N LEU A 646 20.12 -8.08 -53.31
CA LEU A 646 21.57 -7.86 -53.40
C LEU A 646 22.33 -8.47 -52.22
N ILE A 647 21.79 -8.39 -51.00
CA ILE A 647 22.36 -9.06 -49.82
C ILE A 647 22.44 -10.58 -50.06
N ALA A 648 21.37 -11.17 -50.60
CA ALA A 648 21.34 -12.59 -50.94
C ALA A 648 22.30 -12.95 -52.08
N LYS A 649 22.36 -12.14 -53.15
CA LYS A 649 23.27 -12.34 -54.30
C LYS A 649 24.73 -12.41 -53.86
N TYR A 650 25.17 -11.48 -53.01
CA TYR A 650 26.56 -11.35 -52.59
C TYR A 650 26.90 -12.09 -51.29
N ARG A 651 25.94 -12.82 -50.69
CA ARG A 651 26.11 -13.53 -49.41
C ARG A 651 26.72 -12.64 -48.32
N ILE A 652 26.27 -11.40 -48.23
CA ILE A 652 26.81 -10.43 -47.26
C ILE A 652 26.38 -10.89 -45.85
N SER A 653 27.37 -11.25 -45.04
CA SER A 653 27.19 -11.54 -43.63
C SER A 653 28.13 -10.64 -42.83
N LEU A 654 27.57 -9.90 -41.87
CA LEU A 654 28.32 -9.05 -40.96
C LEU A 654 28.42 -9.78 -39.62
N ASN A 655 29.62 -9.86 -39.06
CA ASN A 655 29.77 -10.39 -37.70
C ASN A 655 29.47 -9.30 -36.66
N GLU A 656 29.12 -9.69 -35.44
CA GLU A 656 28.76 -8.74 -34.37
C GLU A 656 29.91 -7.79 -34.00
N LYS A 657 31.16 -8.23 -34.16
CA LYS A 657 32.35 -7.41 -33.91
C LYS A 657 32.49 -6.28 -34.94
N GLU A 658 32.21 -6.52 -36.21
CA GLU A 658 32.22 -5.50 -37.26
C GLU A 658 31.14 -4.44 -37.04
N ILE A 659 29.95 -4.86 -36.59
CA ILE A 659 28.88 -3.92 -36.25
C ILE A 659 29.25 -3.09 -35.01
N PHE A 660 29.85 -3.72 -34.00
CA PHE A 660 30.36 -3.04 -32.82
C PHE A 660 31.45 -2.01 -33.17
N ASP A 661 32.46 -2.41 -33.95
CA ASP A 661 33.58 -1.55 -34.32
C ASP A 661 33.07 -0.32 -35.10
N CYS A 662 32.10 -0.52 -36.00
CA CYS A 662 31.44 0.57 -36.73
C CYS A 662 30.60 1.46 -35.80
N ALA A 663 29.77 0.89 -34.94
CA ALA A 663 28.95 1.66 -34.00
C ALA A 663 29.82 2.48 -33.04
N ASN A 664 30.95 1.93 -32.59
CA ASN A 664 31.90 2.61 -31.73
C ASN A 664 32.62 3.74 -32.49
N GLN A 665 33.00 3.51 -33.74
CA GLN A 665 33.60 4.54 -34.59
C GLN A 665 32.62 5.70 -34.85
N VAL A 666 31.36 5.40 -35.16
CA VAL A 666 30.31 6.42 -35.34
C VAL A 666 30.07 7.19 -34.04
N ALA A 667 30.03 6.50 -32.89
CA ALA A 667 29.90 7.16 -31.59
C ALA A 667 31.04 8.16 -31.35
N ILE A 668 32.30 7.72 -31.47
CA ILE A 668 33.47 8.57 -31.23
C ILE A 668 33.52 9.73 -32.24
N GLY A 669 33.26 9.47 -33.52
CA GLY A 669 33.27 10.49 -34.58
C GLY A 669 32.22 11.58 -34.37
N ASN A 670 31.12 11.27 -33.67
CA ASN A 670 30.06 12.23 -33.34
C ASN A 670 30.19 12.80 -31.92
N GLY A 671 31.35 12.67 -31.28
CA GLY A 671 31.65 13.29 -29.99
C GLY A 671 31.22 12.49 -28.75
N PHE A 672 30.79 11.23 -28.92
CA PHE A 672 30.40 10.36 -27.81
C PHE A 672 31.59 9.57 -27.24
N ALA A 673 31.44 9.07 -26.02
CA ALA A 673 32.44 8.22 -25.39
C ALA A 673 32.51 6.83 -26.07
N PRO A 674 33.66 6.14 -26.02
CA PRO A 674 33.81 4.80 -26.58
C PRO A 674 32.83 3.80 -25.95
N LEU A 675 32.21 2.95 -26.79
CA LEU A 675 31.38 1.83 -26.37
C LEU A 675 32.26 0.74 -25.72
N ILE A 676 31.80 0.16 -24.61
CA ILE A 676 32.52 -0.91 -23.89
C ILE A 676 31.97 -2.28 -24.34
N TYR A 677 32.85 -3.12 -24.90
CA TYR A 677 32.49 -4.39 -25.54
C TYR A 677 31.71 -5.42 -24.66
N PRO A 678 31.84 -5.51 -23.32
CA PRO A 678 31.07 -6.48 -22.52
C PRO A 678 29.56 -6.18 -22.37
N GLY A 679 29.02 -5.14 -23.03
CA GLY A 679 27.62 -4.70 -22.95
C GLY A 679 26.66 -5.25 -24.02
N VAL A 680 27.06 -6.24 -24.84
CA VAL A 680 26.35 -6.71 -26.06
C VAL A 680 24.87 -7.10 -25.86
N LYS A 681 24.39 -7.29 -24.63
CA LYS A 681 22.96 -7.53 -24.35
C LYS A 681 22.09 -6.27 -24.40
N VAL A 682 22.67 -5.07 -24.33
CA VAL A 682 21.94 -3.80 -24.41
C VAL A 682 22.15 -3.22 -25.81
N LYS A 683 21.19 -3.47 -26.70
CA LYS A 683 21.25 -3.05 -28.12
C LYS A 683 21.10 -1.53 -28.32
N ASN A 684 20.93 -0.75 -27.25
CA ASN A 684 20.69 0.68 -27.33
C ASN A 684 21.52 1.46 -26.31
N PRO A 685 22.62 2.12 -26.70
CA PRO A 685 23.29 3.07 -25.80
C PRO A 685 22.35 4.25 -25.50
N HIS A 686 22.36 4.75 -24.26
CA HIS A 686 21.45 5.78 -23.73
C HIS A 686 21.57 7.19 -24.35
N TRP A 687 22.22 7.32 -25.51
CA TRP A 687 22.60 8.61 -26.11
C TRP A 687 21.99 8.89 -27.48
N ILE A 688 21.11 8.01 -27.97
CA ILE A 688 20.42 8.22 -29.23
C ILE A 688 18.95 8.58 -28.99
N PHE A 689 18.54 9.72 -29.51
CA PHE A 689 17.16 10.21 -29.44
C PHE A 689 16.67 10.52 -30.86
N PRO A 690 15.38 10.30 -31.16
CA PRO A 690 14.80 10.71 -32.43
C PRO A 690 15.08 12.19 -32.71
N GLY A 691 15.54 12.51 -33.92
CA GLY A 691 15.96 13.87 -34.31
C GLY A 691 17.47 14.12 -34.25
N ASN A 692 18.24 13.31 -33.52
CA ASN A 692 19.71 13.41 -33.55
C ASN A 692 20.24 13.13 -34.96
N ARG A 693 21.32 13.82 -35.35
CA ARG A 693 21.99 13.64 -36.65
C ARG A 693 23.37 13.01 -36.43
N PHE A 694 23.59 11.84 -37.01
CA PHE A 694 24.87 11.15 -36.97
C PHE A 694 25.57 11.26 -38.32
N GLU A 695 26.83 11.67 -38.31
CA GLU A 695 27.74 11.57 -39.45
C GLU A 695 28.38 10.17 -39.46
N MET A 696 28.19 9.46 -40.57
CA MET A 696 28.76 8.12 -40.79
C MET A 696 30.21 8.21 -41.27
N ALA A 697 30.92 7.09 -41.33
CA ALA A 697 32.34 7.07 -41.69
C ALA A 697 32.65 7.57 -43.12
N ASP A 698 31.64 7.67 -44.00
CA ASP A 698 31.74 8.23 -45.36
C ASP A 698 31.24 9.69 -45.46
N GLY A 699 30.95 10.34 -44.33
CA GLY A 699 30.38 11.70 -44.28
C GLY A 699 28.86 11.75 -44.49
N THR A 700 28.19 10.61 -44.69
CA THR A 700 26.73 10.58 -44.86
C THR A 700 26.05 10.94 -43.53
N VAL A 701 25.09 11.86 -43.56
CA VAL A 701 24.32 12.25 -42.37
C VAL A 701 23.03 11.44 -42.27
N VAL A 702 22.83 10.74 -41.14
CA VAL A 702 21.63 9.96 -40.82
C VAL A 702 20.88 10.62 -39.67
N THR A 703 19.60 10.93 -39.87
CA THR A 703 18.72 11.41 -38.79
C THR A 703 18.06 10.22 -38.10
N VAL A 704 18.21 10.13 -36.77
CA VAL A 704 17.62 9.07 -35.93
C VAL A 704 16.09 9.17 -35.94
N ARG A 705 15.41 8.06 -36.21
CA ARG A 705 13.95 7.93 -36.12
C ARG A 705 13.55 7.18 -34.85
N GLU A 706 12.27 7.28 -34.47
CA GLU A 706 11.72 6.49 -33.38
C GLU A 706 11.93 4.98 -33.62
N GLY A 707 12.45 4.28 -32.61
CA GLY A 707 12.80 2.86 -32.70
C GLY A 707 14.16 2.55 -33.35
N ASP A 708 14.91 3.55 -33.84
CA ASP A 708 16.27 3.32 -34.30
C ASP A 708 17.23 3.02 -33.13
N THR A 709 18.22 2.17 -33.41
CA THR A 709 19.34 1.88 -32.52
C THR A 709 20.65 2.25 -33.21
N LEU A 710 21.68 2.71 -32.48
CA LEU A 710 22.98 3.02 -33.07
C LEU A 710 23.58 1.78 -33.73
N TRP A 711 23.33 0.62 -33.12
CA TRP A 711 23.65 -0.69 -33.65
C TRP A 711 22.93 -0.96 -34.98
N GLY A 712 21.62 -0.73 -35.05
CA GLY A 712 20.80 -0.91 -36.26
C GLY A 712 21.16 0.08 -37.37
N ILE A 713 21.47 1.33 -37.04
CA ILE A 713 21.96 2.35 -37.98
C ILE A 713 23.29 1.90 -38.57
N SER A 714 24.24 1.50 -37.74
CA SER A 714 25.57 1.05 -38.15
C SER A 714 25.51 -0.24 -38.98
N GLN A 715 24.66 -1.19 -38.57
CA GLN A 715 24.42 -2.42 -39.33
C GLN A 715 23.86 -2.12 -40.72
N ARG A 716 22.83 -1.26 -40.82
CA ARG A 716 22.24 -0.88 -42.11
C ARG A 716 23.29 -0.19 -42.99
N TRP A 717 24.06 0.74 -42.46
CA TRP A 717 25.10 1.42 -43.23
C TRP A 717 26.20 0.45 -43.70
N LEU A 718 26.67 -0.46 -42.83
CA LEU A 718 27.65 -1.49 -43.21
C LEU A 718 27.14 -2.42 -44.31
N MET A 719 25.84 -2.78 -44.28
CA MET A 719 25.22 -3.56 -45.34
C MET A 719 25.25 -2.81 -46.67
N ASP A 720 24.91 -1.52 -46.68
CA ASP A 720 24.89 -0.71 -47.90
C ASP A 720 26.30 -0.46 -48.46
N ALA A 721 27.26 -0.19 -47.58
CA ALA A 721 28.66 -0.09 -47.94
C ALA A 721 29.19 -1.42 -48.54
N SER A 722 28.78 -2.57 -47.98
CA SER A 722 29.17 -3.89 -48.49
C SER A 722 28.52 -4.23 -49.83
N ILE A 723 27.29 -3.78 -50.09
CA ILE A 723 26.65 -3.91 -51.41
C ILE A 723 27.45 -3.10 -52.44
N LYS A 724 27.75 -1.83 -52.15
CA LYS A 724 28.54 -0.96 -53.04
C LYS A 724 29.92 -1.55 -53.33
N PHE A 725 30.59 -2.11 -52.32
CA PHE A 725 31.87 -2.78 -52.48
C PHE A 725 31.79 -3.97 -53.45
N ASN A 726 30.81 -4.87 -53.26
CA ASN A 726 30.69 -6.06 -54.11
C ASN A 726 30.26 -5.72 -55.55
N GLN A 727 29.39 -4.71 -55.72
CA GLN A 727 29.03 -4.22 -57.06
C GLN A 727 30.22 -3.62 -57.81
N ALA A 728 31.16 -2.98 -57.11
CA ALA A 728 32.40 -2.50 -57.69
C ALA A 728 33.43 -3.60 -57.94
N LEU A 729 33.36 -4.71 -57.18
CA LEU A 729 34.25 -5.86 -57.31
C LEU A 729 33.92 -6.73 -58.54
N ASP A 730 32.64 -6.94 -58.85
CA ASP A 730 32.18 -7.73 -60.01
C ASP A 730 32.92 -7.38 -61.33
N PRO A 731 32.93 -6.11 -61.80
CA PRO A 731 33.59 -5.75 -63.06
C PRO A 731 35.14 -5.85 -63.00
N ILE A 732 35.73 -5.81 -61.81
CA ILE A 732 37.18 -5.99 -61.61
C ILE A 732 37.53 -7.46 -61.78
N LEU A 733 36.74 -8.38 -61.19
CA LEU A 733 36.93 -9.82 -61.38
C LEU A 733 36.76 -10.23 -62.85
N ASP A 734 35.74 -9.69 -63.52
CA ASP A 734 35.52 -9.89 -64.96
C ASP A 734 36.64 -9.27 -65.81
N GLY A 735 37.23 -8.16 -65.35
CA GLY A 735 38.39 -7.51 -65.97
C GLY A 735 39.64 -8.38 -65.90
N ILE A 736 39.94 -8.92 -64.71
CA ILE A 736 41.07 -9.83 -64.46
C ILE A 736 40.93 -11.11 -65.27
N ALA A 737 39.73 -11.72 -65.29
CA ALA A 737 39.46 -12.92 -66.09
C ALA A 737 39.63 -12.69 -67.61
N ALA A 738 39.42 -11.47 -68.07
CA ALA A 738 39.58 -11.05 -69.46
C ALA A 738 40.97 -10.45 -69.77
N GLY A 739 41.91 -10.44 -68.82
CA GLY A 739 43.27 -9.90 -69.01
C GLY A 739 43.34 -8.38 -69.20
N ARG A 740 42.34 -7.63 -68.73
CA ARG A 740 42.30 -6.16 -68.82
C ARG A 740 43.04 -5.52 -67.63
N ASN A 741 43.62 -4.34 -67.84
CA ASN A 741 44.14 -3.53 -66.74
C ASN A 741 42.97 -3.09 -65.84
N VAL A 742 43.05 -3.39 -64.55
CA VAL A 742 42.04 -3.09 -63.54
C VAL A 742 42.59 -2.19 -62.42
N ASP A 743 43.76 -1.58 -62.59
CA ASP A 743 44.46 -0.82 -61.54
C ASP A 743 43.61 0.35 -61.03
N GLU A 744 42.98 1.08 -61.94
CA GLU A 744 42.04 2.17 -61.60
C GLU A 744 40.80 1.64 -60.86
N GLY A 745 40.33 0.45 -61.22
CA GLY A 745 39.25 -0.25 -60.53
C GLY A 745 39.65 -0.67 -59.11
N ILE A 746 40.86 -1.18 -58.92
CA ILE A 746 41.40 -1.56 -57.61
C ILE A 746 41.58 -0.35 -56.71
N GLU A 747 42.05 0.79 -57.23
CA GLU A 747 42.12 2.04 -56.46
C GLU A 747 40.73 2.54 -56.02
N ARG A 748 39.74 2.48 -56.90
CA ARG A 748 38.35 2.79 -56.53
C ARG A 748 37.80 1.82 -55.49
N LEU A 749 38.17 0.54 -55.57
CA LEU A 749 37.75 -0.50 -54.63
C LEU A 749 38.41 -0.34 -53.24
N LYS A 750 39.64 0.20 -53.16
CA LYS A 750 40.29 0.58 -51.90
C LYS A 750 39.46 1.59 -51.11
N GLY A 751 38.89 2.59 -51.79
CA GLY A 751 38.04 3.61 -51.17
C GLY A 751 36.71 3.09 -50.63
N LEU A 752 36.25 1.91 -51.09
CA LEU A 752 34.99 1.29 -50.67
C LEU A 752 35.16 0.20 -49.61
N ALA A 753 36.39 -0.18 -49.26
CA ALA A 753 36.68 -1.26 -48.32
C ALA A 753 36.56 -0.80 -46.86
N VAL A 754 35.42 -1.12 -46.22
CA VAL A 754 35.12 -0.71 -44.84
C VAL A 754 35.46 -1.78 -43.81
N THR A 755 35.25 -3.06 -44.12
CA THR A 755 35.54 -4.18 -43.20
C THR A 755 36.98 -4.71 -43.34
N ALA A 756 37.46 -5.45 -42.33
CA ALA A 756 38.77 -6.09 -42.38
C ALA A 756 38.88 -7.14 -43.51
N SER A 757 37.80 -7.87 -43.76
CA SER A 757 37.72 -8.87 -44.85
C SER A 757 37.80 -8.20 -46.23
N GLN A 758 37.11 -7.08 -46.44
CA GLN A 758 37.18 -6.30 -47.68
C GLN A 758 38.57 -5.72 -47.90
N LYS A 759 39.20 -5.15 -46.86
CA LYS A 759 40.57 -4.62 -46.93
C LYS A 759 41.58 -5.72 -47.26
N ALA A 760 41.41 -6.93 -46.72
CA ALA A 760 42.23 -8.07 -47.08
C ALA A 760 42.03 -8.49 -48.55
N LYS A 761 40.77 -8.50 -49.03
CA LYS A 761 40.47 -8.85 -50.42
C LYS A 761 41.06 -7.86 -51.43
N VAL A 762 41.05 -6.58 -51.12
CA VAL A 762 41.69 -5.56 -51.95
C VAL A 762 43.23 -5.71 -51.97
N ARG A 763 43.84 -6.09 -50.84
CA ARG A 763 45.29 -6.39 -50.80
C ARG A 763 45.66 -7.62 -51.63
N GLU A 764 44.81 -8.64 -51.62
CA GLU A 764 44.98 -9.83 -52.47
C GLU A 764 44.94 -9.45 -53.95
N LEU A 765 43.94 -8.66 -54.37
CA LEU A 765 43.79 -8.19 -55.75
C LEU A 765 44.90 -7.24 -56.20
N ALA A 766 45.41 -6.41 -55.29
CA ALA A 766 46.57 -5.55 -55.56
C ALA A 766 47.89 -6.34 -55.65
N GLY A 767 47.93 -7.56 -55.11
CA GLY A 767 49.09 -8.47 -55.17
C GLY A 767 49.12 -9.34 -56.43
N THR A 768 47.98 -9.61 -57.05
CA THR A 768 47.87 -10.37 -58.31
C THR A 768 48.06 -9.54 -59.58
N GLY A 769 48.21 -8.21 -59.46
CA GLY A 769 48.48 -7.28 -60.56
C GLY A 769 49.97 -7.02 -60.85
N LYS A 770 50.89 -7.88 -60.39
CA LYS A 770 52.33 -7.82 -60.71
C LYS A 770 52.79 -9.01 -61.52
#